data_AF-A0A2K9EFG9-F1
#
_entry.id   AF-A0A2K9EFG9-F1
#
_cell.length_a   1.000
_cell.length_b   1.000
_cell.length_c   1.000
_cell.angle_alpha   90.00
_cell.angle_beta   90.00
_cell.angle_gamma   90.00
#
_symmetry.space_group_name_H-M   'P 1'
#
loop_
_entity.id
_entity.type
_entity.pdbx_description
1 polymer ?
#
loop_
_entity_poly.entity_id
_entity_poly.type
_entity_poly.pdbx_seq_one_letter_code
_entity_poly.pdbx_strand_id
1 'polypeptide(L)'
;MNAPFKQAERLGRLTTELGPDVLVLLRFDGSDHLNDLFEYRVEALAIRDDLDFDALVGTHATVEIEAHEVMRPFDGIVTSARWAGVGENGHRYDLTLRPWFWLAGRRRNQRIFHNKTVIQILQELLSDYAGLGDPALEISLSKDYPILEYTVQYRESDLDFARRQMERHGISFHFKHAMGSHTLVLTDDVLAHEEIGARPFKRYDGHHQYEQEHFWDWAPERNITTGAVRLADYNFKKPTQAMEVDRLGDAQHAQGQIESFDYPGDYLAQGVGKLVAGLRTEQERGADRRNRAAGDCVSLGAGMRMTLSGDKVPGTGETYLCLSASHHFVSEAYGTGGQGSDGYSFTGSYVLMPDTAPMAPPKRTPLAVVQGPQTAEVVGEGEIDCDEYGRILVRFHWDLANAYSMRCRVSQNWAGAGWGGMVIPRIGMEVVVEFLEGDPDKPLVTGNVFNGKNDAPYQLPANKTRAVWRSNTHQGQGFNEISFEDQSGIEDMFFHAQKDLTTKVLNNSSANIGANRVDNIANNASLVIGDNAVERVGRNKNVTIGGGGAGLLGMLMPLLQAGGKLFRKSGQKAGLGPVTGMGGYVAGGKELPVEVMTLLGNAGFSQSGDHRSGQGVSQSGKAASLAGQIGSLLGGSGVLNSVVERFRTDTIGLARTEQIGLAKNTVVGNIMTTSVGKTMKVKVGEDYDLETKKSIFSRTVKHTLHAKEKFIIGGPGGTIIIDSSGVTIKARHLKIKSPNVDFSSGNPDQVDALNSDKAFVQECKAGKGEGQT
;
A
#
# COMPACT_ATOMS: atom_id res chain seq x y z
N MET A 1 -24.64 -31.64 -74.48
CA MET A 1 -24.14 -32.69 -73.58
C MET A 1 -22.81 -32.19 -73.04
N ASN A 2 -22.81 -31.56 -71.87
CA ASN A 2 -21.57 -31.12 -71.23
C ASN A 2 -20.97 -32.34 -70.53
N ALA A 3 -19.78 -32.77 -70.95
CA ALA A 3 -19.06 -33.82 -70.24
C ALA A 3 -18.84 -33.37 -68.78
N PRO A 4 -18.96 -34.26 -67.79
CA PRO A 4 -18.61 -33.92 -66.40
C PRO A 4 -17.13 -33.53 -66.35
N PHE A 5 -16.82 -32.37 -65.75
CA PHE A 5 -15.43 -31.97 -65.55
C PHE A 5 -14.79 -32.93 -64.55
N LYS A 6 -13.86 -33.79 -64.99
CA LYS A 6 -13.12 -34.70 -64.12
C LYS A 6 -11.70 -34.18 -63.90
N GLN A 7 -11.19 -34.30 -62.67
CA GLN A 7 -9.83 -33.86 -62.31
C GLN A 7 -8.79 -34.99 -62.18
N ALA A 8 -9.21 -36.26 -62.22
CA ALA A 8 -8.35 -37.40 -61.89
C ALA A 8 -7.09 -37.57 -62.77
N GLU A 9 -7.10 -37.08 -64.02
CA GLU A 9 -5.96 -37.16 -64.95
C GLU A 9 -5.26 -35.80 -65.16
N ARG A 10 -5.55 -34.81 -64.30
CA ARG A 10 -5.00 -33.45 -64.43
C ARG A 10 -3.82 -33.25 -63.49
N LEU A 11 -2.85 -32.46 -63.98
CA LEU A 11 -1.68 -31.99 -63.23
C LEU A 11 -2.05 -31.12 -62.02
N GLY A 12 -3.24 -30.54 -62.00
CA GLY A 12 -3.72 -29.69 -60.91
C GLY A 12 -5.14 -30.09 -60.51
N ARG A 13 -5.37 -30.29 -59.21
CA ARG A 13 -6.64 -30.75 -58.65
C ARG A 13 -7.08 -29.84 -57.50
N LEU A 14 -8.38 -29.62 -57.39
CA LEU A 14 -8.99 -28.89 -56.27
C LEU A 14 -9.97 -29.80 -55.53
N THR A 15 -9.76 -29.96 -54.23
CA THR A 15 -10.61 -30.70 -53.31
C THR A 15 -11.28 -29.73 -52.34
N THR A 16 -12.60 -29.86 -52.16
CA THR A 16 -13.42 -29.02 -51.25
C THR A 16 -14.52 -29.85 -50.58
N GLU A 17 -15.13 -29.33 -49.52
CA GLU A 17 -16.27 -29.95 -48.81
C GLU A 17 -17.54 -30.11 -49.69
N LEU A 18 -17.64 -29.39 -50.80
CA LEU A 18 -18.77 -29.54 -51.74
C LEU A 18 -18.77 -30.89 -52.47
N GLY A 19 -17.67 -31.64 -52.39
CA GLY A 19 -17.50 -32.94 -53.01
C GLY A 19 -16.56 -32.92 -54.22
N PRO A 20 -16.19 -34.11 -54.72
CA PRO A 20 -15.26 -34.24 -55.84
C PRO A 20 -15.88 -33.68 -57.13
N ASP A 21 -15.04 -33.10 -57.98
CA ASP A 21 -15.40 -32.64 -59.34
C ASP A 21 -16.50 -31.55 -59.41
N VAL A 22 -16.91 -30.97 -58.27
CA VAL A 22 -17.85 -29.83 -58.25
C VAL A 22 -17.17 -28.53 -58.67
N LEU A 23 -15.98 -28.29 -58.11
CA LEU A 23 -15.10 -27.18 -58.44
C LEU A 23 -13.80 -27.74 -59.04
N VAL A 24 -13.47 -27.25 -60.23
CA VAL A 24 -12.38 -27.77 -61.04
C VAL A 24 -11.31 -26.72 -61.25
N LEU A 25 -10.07 -27.01 -60.86
CA LEU A 25 -8.97 -26.05 -60.86
C LEU A 25 -8.69 -25.49 -62.26
N LEU A 26 -8.60 -24.16 -62.39
CA LEU A 26 -8.10 -23.48 -63.58
C LEU A 26 -6.73 -22.85 -63.35
N ARG A 27 -6.63 -22.06 -62.28
CA ARG A 27 -5.44 -21.26 -62.00
C ARG A 27 -5.20 -21.22 -60.50
N PHE A 28 -3.94 -21.26 -60.12
CA PHE A 28 -3.50 -21.14 -58.74
C PHE A 28 -2.35 -20.13 -58.67
N ASP A 29 -2.56 -19.06 -57.90
CA ASP A 29 -1.51 -18.10 -57.54
C ASP A 29 -1.38 -18.11 -56.03
N GLY A 30 -0.25 -18.61 -55.52
CA GLY A 30 0.00 -18.74 -54.10
C GLY A 30 1.26 -18.04 -53.65
N SER A 31 1.28 -17.58 -52.41
CA SER A 31 2.49 -17.06 -51.78
C SER A 31 2.64 -17.58 -50.35
N ASP A 32 3.74 -18.28 -50.10
CA ASP A 32 4.18 -18.78 -48.81
C ASP A 32 5.30 -17.91 -48.24
N HIS A 33 5.29 -17.76 -46.91
CA HIS A 33 6.28 -16.95 -46.21
C HIS A 33 6.67 -17.60 -44.88
N LEU A 34 7.94 -17.52 -44.53
CA LEU A 34 8.42 -17.73 -43.18
C LEU A 34 8.05 -16.48 -42.36
N ASN A 35 7.45 -16.67 -41.19
CA ASN A 35 7.00 -15.61 -40.29
C ASN A 35 5.89 -14.71 -40.85
N ASP A 36 5.16 -15.17 -41.87
CA ASP A 36 3.93 -14.54 -42.34
C ASP A 36 2.88 -15.57 -42.76
N LEU A 37 1.67 -15.11 -43.01
CA LEU A 37 0.58 -15.98 -43.46
C LEU A 37 0.71 -16.26 -44.96
N PHE A 38 0.39 -17.50 -45.37
CA PHE A 38 0.19 -17.78 -46.79
C PHE A 38 -1.15 -17.24 -47.30
N GLU A 39 -1.21 -16.93 -48.58
CA GLU A 39 -2.44 -16.61 -49.29
C GLU A 39 -2.43 -17.32 -50.65
N TYR A 40 -3.48 -18.10 -50.91
CA TYR A 40 -3.67 -18.78 -52.18
C TYR A 40 -4.93 -18.26 -52.86
N ARG A 41 -4.79 -17.84 -54.12
CA ARG A 41 -5.89 -17.44 -54.99
C ARG A 41 -6.12 -18.55 -55.99
N VAL A 42 -7.33 -19.08 -55.96
CA VAL A 42 -7.72 -20.24 -56.74
C VAL A 42 -8.85 -19.81 -57.68
N GLU A 43 -8.63 -19.90 -58.98
CA GLU A 43 -9.70 -19.81 -59.96
C GLU A 43 -10.17 -21.23 -60.29
N ALA A 44 -11.46 -21.47 -60.22
CA ALA A 44 -12.08 -22.76 -60.47
C ALA A 44 -13.30 -22.64 -61.40
N LEU A 45 -13.62 -23.74 -62.08
CA LEU A 45 -14.83 -23.89 -62.89
C LEU A 45 -15.82 -24.81 -62.21
N ALA A 46 -17.10 -24.49 -62.32
CA ALA A 46 -18.20 -25.38 -61.99
C ALA A 46 -19.26 -25.37 -63.09
N ILE A 47 -20.01 -26.46 -63.20
CA ILE A 47 -21.18 -26.56 -64.09
C ILE A 47 -22.36 -25.72 -63.56
N ARG A 48 -22.40 -25.53 -62.24
CA ARG A 48 -23.49 -24.88 -61.49
C ARG A 48 -23.20 -23.40 -61.22
N ASP A 49 -24.21 -22.55 -61.29
CA ASP A 49 -24.19 -21.15 -60.89
C ASP A 49 -24.68 -20.90 -59.46
N ASP A 50 -25.22 -21.93 -58.81
CA ASP A 50 -25.85 -21.89 -57.49
C ASP A 50 -25.04 -22.61 -56.41
N LEU A 51 -23.70 -22.51 -56.44
CA LEU A 51 -22.87 -23.13 -55.41
C LEU A 51 -23.20 -22.60 -54.02
N ASP A 52 -23.30 -23.51 -53.05
CA ASP A 52 -23.55 -23.18 -51.65
C ASP A 52 -22.28 -22.60 -51.01
N PHE A 53 -22.24 -21.27 -50.89
CA PHE A 53 -21.12 -20.58 -50.26
C PHE A 53 -21.08 -20.79 -48.74
N ASP A 54 -22.21 -21.03 -48.08
CA ASP A 54 -22.25 -21.25 -46.63
C ASP A 54 -21.64 -22.61 -46.26
N ALA A 55 -21.79 -23.59 -47.15
CA ALA A 55 -21.12 -24.90 -47.01
C ALA A 55 -19.62 -24.87 -47.33
N LEU A 56 -19.12 -23.82 -48.02
CA LEU A 56 -17.73 -23.73 -48.49
C LEU A 56 -16.87 -22.76 -47.67
N VAL A 57 -17.39 -21.60 -47.28
CA VAL A 57 -16.62 -20.58 -46.55
C VAL A 57 -16.35 -21.07 -45.12
N GLY A 58 -15.09 -20.97 -44.69
CA GLY A 58 -14.65 -21.42 -43.37
C GLY A 58 -14.28 -22.90 -43.30
N THR A 59 -14.39 -23.65 -44.40
CA THR A 59 -13.93 -25.05 -44.50
C THR A 59 -12.59 -25.16 -45.22
N HIS A 60 -11.98 -26.34 -45.18
CA HIS A 60 -10.75 -26.61 -45.92
C HIS A 60 -11.02 -26.70 -47.43
N ALA A 61 -10.04 -26.23 -48.19
CA ALA A 61 -9.87 -26.54 -49.60
C ALA A 61 -8.40 -26.81 -49.88
N THR A 62 -8.11 -27.88 -50.60
CA THR A 62 -6.74 -28.29 -50.93
C THR A 62 -6.55 -28.23 -52.44
N VAL A 63 -5.53 -27.50 -52.87
CA VAL A 63 -5.02 -27.57 -54.24
C VAL A 63 -3.86 -28.56 -54.28
N GLU A 64 -3.92 -29.56 -55.14
CA GLU A 64 -2.77 -30.43 -55.41
C GLU A 64 -2.17 -30.11 -56.77
N ILE A 65 -0.84 -29.99 -56.84
CA ILE A 65 -0.11 -29.82 -58.09
C ILE A 65 0.87 -30.98 -58.24
N GLU A 66 0.81 -31.63 -59.40
CA GLU A 66 1.71 -32.70 -59.81
C GLU A 66 3.01 -32.11 -60.34
N ALA A 67 4.14 -32.55 -59.79
CA ALA A 67 5.47 -32.27 -60.31
C ALA A 67 6.31 -33.54 -60.26
N HIS A 68 6.81 -33.96 -61.42
CA HIS A 68 7.70 -35.12 -61.56
C HIS A 68 7.21 -36.36 -60.78
N GLU A 69 5.93 -36.73 -60.97
CA GLU A 69 5.25 -37.87 -60.33
C GLU A 69 4.98 -37.74 -58.82
N VAL A 70 5.20 -36.56 -58.24
CA VAL A 70 4.86 -36.25 -56.84
C VAL A 70 3.74 -35.21 -56.79
N MET A 71 2.66 -35.53 -56.06
CA MET A 71 1.58 -34.58 -55.78
C MET A 71 1.92 -33.76 -54.54
N ARG A 72 2.01 -32.44 -54.68
CA ARG A 72 2.16 -31.53 -53.54
C ARG A 72 0.82 -30.90 -53.17
N PRO A 73 0.34 -31.06 -51.92
CA PRO A 73 -0.85 -30.38 -51.44
C PRO A 73 -0.54 -28.94 -50.97
N PHE A 74 -1.46 -28.03 -51.27
CA PHE A 74 -1.54 -26.65 -50.81
C PHE A 74 -2.92 -26.45 -50.17
N ASP A 75 -3.01 -26.78 -48.88
CA ASP A 75 -4.24 -26.67 -48.12
C ASP A 75 -4.42 -25.30 -47.45
N GLY A 76 -5.66 -24.81 -47.38
CA GLY A 76 -6.03 -23.63 -46.62
C GLY A 76 -7.53 -23.54 -46.36
N ILE A 77 -7.93 -22.64 -45.46
CA ILE A 77 -9.33 -22.34 -45.18
C ILE A 77 -9.86 -21.36 -46.22
N VAL A 78 -11.03 -21.64 -46.80
CA VAL A 78 -11.70 -20.73 -47.72
C VAL A 78 -12.19 -19.49 -46.95
N THR A 79 -11.53 -18.35 -47.15
CA THR A 79 -11.88 -17.08 -46.47
C THR A 79 -12.71 -16.13 -47.32
N SER A 80 -12.73 -16.36 -48.63
CA SER A 80 -13.54 -15.62 -49.59
C SER A 80 -13.88 -16.55 -50.74
N ALA A 81 -15.14 -16.55 -51.16
CA ALA A 81 -15.62 -17.22 -52.36
C ALA A 81 -16.42 -16.20 -53.19
N ARG A 82 -16.15 -16.14 -54.50
CA ARG A 82 -16.80 -15.21 -55.42
C ARG A 82 -17.22 -15.93 -56.69
N TRP A 83 -18.45 -15.71 -57.13
CA TRP A 83 -18.85 -16.04 -58.50
C TRP A 83 -18.35 -14.96 -59.46
N ALA A 84 -17.49 -15.34 -60.41
CA ALA A 84 -16.82 -14.43 -61.35
C ALA A 84 -17.56 -14.30 -62.70
N GLY A 85 -18.71 -14.95 -62.85
CA GLY A 85 -19.52 -14.93 -64.06
C GLY A 85 -19.41 -16.20 -64.91
N VAL A 86 -19.96 -16.13 -66.11
CA VAL A 86 -19.95 -17.23 -67.09
C VAL A 86 -18.68 -17.16 -67.93
N GLY A 87 -17.92 -18.26 -68.01
CA GLY A 87 -16.79 -18.45 -68.91
C GLY A 87 -17.14 -19.40 -70.07
N GLU A 88 -16.19 -19.60 -70.99
CA GLU A 88 -16.38 -20.46 -72.18
C GLU A 88 -16.76 -21.91 -71.85
N ASN A 89 -16.34 -22.42 -70.69
CA ASN A 89 -16.52 -23.80 -70.24
C ASN A 89 -17.21 -23.90 -68.88
N GLY A 90 -18.19 -23.04 -68.58
CA GLY A 90 -18.97 -23.09 -67.33
C GLY A 90 -18.85 -21.82 -66.47
N HIS A 91 -19.28 -21.91 -65.22
CA HIS A 91 -19.26 -20.79 -64.28
C HIS A 91 -17.89 -20.70 -63.58
N ARG A 92 -17.31 -19.51 -63.54
CA ARG A 92 -16.02 -19.25 -62.89
C ARG A 92 -16.23 -18.83 -61.44
N TYR A 93 -15.40 -19.36 -60.56
CA TYR A 93 -15.38 -19.04 -59.14
C TYR A 93 -13.96 -18.71 -58.70
N ASP A 94 -13.82 -17.66 -57.90
CA ASP A 94 -12.55 -17.29 -57.28
C ASP A 94 -12.62 -17.57 -55.79
N LEU A 95 -11.67 -18.36 -55.29
CA LEU A 95 -11.51 -18.65 -53.88
C LEU A 95 -10.22 -18.01 -53.36
N THR A 96 -10.25 -17.55 -52.12
CA THR A 96 -9.04 -17.14 -51.39
C THR A 96 -8.85 -18.05 -50.19
N LEU A 97 -7.79 -18.84 -50.22
CA LEU A 97 -7.41 -19.75 -49.15
C LEU A 97 -6.33 -19.11 -48.27
N ARG A 98 -6.50 -19.20 -46.95
CA ARG A 98 -5.56 -18.68 -45.96
C ARG A 98 -5.42 -19.68 -44.81
N PRO A 99 -4.33 -19.63 -44.02
CA PRO A 99 -4.18 -20.54 -42.89
C PRO A 99 -5.30 -20.36 -41.86
N TRP A 100 -5.60 -21.39 -41.07
CA TRP A 100 -6.47 -21.29 -39.90
C TRP A 100 -5.98 -20.19 -38.95
N PHE A 101 -4.65 -19.96 -38.88
CA PHE A 101 -4.04 -18.91 -38.07
C PHE A 101 -4.50 -17.50 -38.47
N TRP A 102 -4.98 -17.31 -39.70
CA TRP A 102 -5.63 -16.06 -40.12
C TRP A 102 -6.95 -15.81 -39.37
N LEU A 103 -7.70 -16.85 -39.03
CA LEU A 103 -8.94 -16.74 -38.26
C LEU A 103 -8.68 -16.20 -36.85
N ALA A 104 -7.49 -16.46 -36.28
CA ALA A 104 -7.04 -15.85 -35.03
C ALA A 104 -6.93 -14.31 -35.12
N GLY A 105 -6.80 -13.76 -36.34
CA GLY A 105 -6.87 -12.32 -36.59
C GLY A 105 -8.28 -11.73 -36.54
N ARG A 106 -9.33 -12.58 -36.50
CA ARG A 106 -10.73 -12.16 -36.43
C ARG A 106 -11.26 -12.05 -35.01
N ARG A 107 -10.57 -12.65 -34.05
CA ARG A 107 -10.87 -12.51 -32.63
C ARG A 107 -9.94 -11.47 -31.99
N ARG A 108 -10.53 -10.51 -31.27
CA ARG A 108 -9.80 -9.55 -30.43
C ARG A 108 -10.18 -9.76 -28.99
N ASN A 109 -9.21 -9.70 -28.09
CA ASN A 109 -9.45 -9.99 -26.67
C ASN A 109 -8.60 -9.13 -25.73
N GLN A 110 -8.91 -9.26 -24.44
CA GLN A 110 -8.10 -8.75 -23.33
C GLN A 110 -7.93 -9.86 -22.29
N ARG A 111 -6.70 -10.36 -22.13
CA ARG A 111 -6.39 -11.53 -21.28
C ARG A 111 -5.08 -11.32 -20.54
N ILE A 112 -5.01 -11.91 -19.34
CA ILE A 112 -3.82 -11.89 -18.49
C ILE A 112 -3.29 -13.32 -18.36
N PHE A 113 -1.99 -13.49 -18.60
CA PHE A 113 -1.27 -14.73 -18.41
C PHE A 113 -0.27 -14.59 -17.26
N HIS A 114 -0.31 -15.54 -16.32
CA HIS A 114 0.56 -15.56 -15.15
C HIS A 114 1.51 -16.75 -15.15
N ASN A 115 2.77 -16.51 -14.79
CA ASN A 115 3.77 -17.53 -14.51
C ASN A 115 3.83 -18.63 -15.59
N LYS A 116 3.82 -18.21 -16.86
CA LYS A 116 3.83 -19.10 -18.03
C LYS A 116 5.01 -18.77 -18.93
N THR A 117 5.54 -19.77 -19.61
CA THR A 117 6.48 -19.54 -20.72
C THR A 117 5.72 -19.04 -21.95
N VAL A 118 6.42 -18.40 -22.89
CA VAL A 118 5.81 -17.99 -24.17
C VAL A 118 5.15 -19.17 -24.91
N ILE A 119 5.73 -20.37 -24.81
CA ILE A 119 5.19 -21.58 -25.43
C ILE A 119 3.83 -21.93 -24.82
N GLN A 120 3.73 -21.94 -23.48
CA GLN A 120 2.48 -22.23 -22.79
C GLN A 120 1.41 -21.18 -23.09
N ILE A 121 1.80 -19.91 -23.22
CA ILE A 121 0.89 -18.82 -23.62
C ILE A 121 0.37 -19.08 -25.03
N LEU A 122 1.23 -19.41 -26.00
CA LEU A 122 0.83 -19.69 -27.38
C LEU A 122 -0.07 -20.93 -27.49
N GLN A 123 0.24 -22.01 -26.76
CA GLN A 123 -0.61 -23.21 -26.71
C GLN A 123 -2.00 -22.91 -26.15
N GLU A 124 -2.08 -22.16 -25.04
CA GLU A 124 -3.36 -21.78 -24.44
C GLU A 124 -4.16 -20.86 -25.36
N LEU A 125 -3.51 -19.84 -25.94
CA LEU A 125 -4.11 -18.90 -26.88
C LEU A 125 -4.70 -19.59 -28.11
N LEU A 126 -3.96 -20.55 -28.68
CA LEU A 126 -4.31 -21.20 -29.93
C LEU A 126 -5.17 -22.47 -29.76
N SER A 127 -5.44 -22.88 -28.52
CA SER A 127 -6.23 -24.09 -28.21
C SER A 127 -7.64 -24.06 -28.81
N ASP A 128 -8.26 -22.89 -28.90
CA ASP A 128 -9.60 -22.71 -29.49
C ASP A 128 -9.64 -23.02 -31.00
N TYR A 129 -8.48 -23.10 -31.66
CA TYR A 129 -8.34 -23.38 -33.10
C TYR A 129 -7.81 -24.79 -33.40
N ALA A 130 -7.60 -25.62 -32.37
CA ALA A 130 -6.97 -26.93 -32.50
C ALA A 130 -7.74 -27.90 -33.44
N GLY A 131 -9.05 -27.69 -33.63
CA GLY A 131 -9.88 -28.51 -34.53
C GLY A 131 -9.78 -28.15 -36.01
N LEU A 132 -9.00 -27.12 -36.39
CA LEU A 132 -8.84 -26.65 -37.78
C LEU A 132 -7.58 -27.20 -38.46
N GLY A 133 -6.95 -28.20 -37.87
CA GLY A 133 -5.81 -28.90 -38.44
C GLY A 133 -5.49 -30.16 -37.64
N ASP A 134 -4.76 -31.07 -38.27
CA ASP A 134 -4.41 -32.38 -37.71
C ASP A 134 -2.90 -32.67 -37.85
N PRO A 135 -2.07 -32.31 -36.86
CA PRO A 135 -2.36 -31.35 -35.78
C PRO A 135 -2.37 -29.89 -36.30
N ALA A 136 -3.11 -29.00 -35.64
CA ALA A 136 -3.12 -27.58 -36.01
C ALA A 136 -1.81 -26.84 -35.67
N LEU A 137 -1.14 -27.23 -34.57
CA LEU A 137 0.09 -26.61 -34.06
C LEU A 137 1.16 -27.68 -33.75
N GLU A 138 2.36 -27.50 -34.28
CA GLU A 138 3.55 -28.29 -33.99
C GLU A 138 4.64 -27.38 -33.38
N ILE A 139 5.29 -27.85 -32.32
CA ILE A 139 6.32 -27.09 -31.60
C ILE A 139 7.65 -27.83 -31.74
N SER A 140 8.55 -27.25 -32.52
CA SER A 140 9.86 -27.81 -32.86
C SER A 140 10.96 -26.81 -32.47
N LEU A 141 11.05 -26.56 -31.16
CA LEU A 141 11.95 -25.58 -30.55
C LEU A 141 13.11 -26.28 -29.83
N SER A 142 14.30 -25.69 -29.94
CA SER A 142 15.56 -26.18 -29.37
C SER A 142 16.02 -25.40 -28.14
N LYS A 143 15.56 -24.14 -27.98
CA LYS A 143 15.96 -23.25 -26.90
C LYS A 143 15.02 -23.35 -25.70
N ASP A 144 15.55 -23.00 -24.52
CA ASP A 144 14.75 -22.81 -23.31
C ASP A 144 14.20 -21.37 -23.23
N TYR A 145 12.94 -21.23 -22.83
CA TYR A 145 12.27 -19.94 -22.72
C TYR A 145 11.95 -19.58 -21.27
N PRO A 146 12.13 -18.32 -20.85
CA PRO A 146 11.88 -17.92 -19.47
C PRO A 146 10.40 -17.97 -19.11
N ILE A 147 10.11 -18.22 -17.83
CA ILE A 147 8.78 -18.04 -17.27
C ILE A 147 8.53 -16.54 -17.11
N LEU A 148 7.43 -16.06 -17.70
CA LEU A 148 6.97 -14.70 -17.60
C LEU A 148 6.03 -14.59 -16.40
N GLU A 149 6.35 -13.72 -15.44
CA GLU A 149 5.52 -13.48 -14.25
C GLU A 149 4.14 -12.95 -14.65
N TYR A 150 4.11 -12.06 -15.64
CA TYR A 150 2.93 -11.33 -16.08
C TYR A 150 3.05 -10.96 -17.56
N THR A 151 2.03 -11.29 -18.35
CA THR A 151 1.94 -10.90 -19.77
C THR A 151 0.48 -10.69 -20.13
N VAL A 152 0.19 -9.63 -20.86
CA VAL A 152 -1.17 -9.19 -21.16
C VAL A 152 -1.38 -9.13 -22.66
N GLN A 153 -2.44 -9.79 -23.14
CA GLN A 153 -3.03 -9.50 -24.45
C GLN A 153 -3.95 -8.30 -24.25
N TYR A 154 -3.69 -7.15 -24.89
CA TYR A 154 -4.47 -5.93 -24.65
C TYR A 154 -5.01 -5.32 -25.95
N ARG A 155 -6.33 -5.48 -26.17
CA ARG A 155 -7.08 -4.90 -27.30
C ARG A 155 -6.49 -5.23 -28.67
N GLU A 156 -5.80 -6.35 -28.79
CA GLU A 156 -5.17 -6.86 -30.01
C GLU A 156 -5.82 -8.17 -30.42
N SER A 157 -5.57 -8.64 -31.65
CA SER A 157 -6.07 -9.93 -32.10
C SER A 157 -5.26 -11.09 -31.50
N ASP A 158 -5.80 -12.31 -31.50
CA ASP A 158 -5.03 -13.49 -31.07
C ASP A 158 -3.81 -13.69 -31.99
N LEU A 159 -3.97 -13.41 -33.29
CA LEU A 159 -2.88 -13.42 -34.28
C LEU A 159 -1.78 -12.40 -33.96
N ASP A 160 -2.13 -11.13 -33.74
CA ASP A 160 -1.15 -10.07 -33.46
C ASP A 160 -0.41 -10.35 -32.15
N PHE A 161 -1.14 -10.80 -31.12
CA PHE A 161 -0.53 -11.20 -29.86
C PHE A 161 0.45 -12.36 -30.05
N ALA A 162 0.04 -13.42 -30.75
CA ALA A 162 0.91 -14.54 -31.04
C ALA A 162 2.18 -14.12 -31.80
N ARG A 163 2.02 -13.34 -32.88
CA ARG A 163 3.15 -12.85 -33.69
C ARG A 163 4.11 -11.98 -32.87
N ARG A 164 3.63 -11.01 -32.10
CA ARG A 164 4.53 -10.17 -31.29
C ARG A 164 5.25 -10.97 -30.20
N GLN A 165 4.62 -12.01 -29.63
CA GLN A 165 5.29 -12.89 -28.66
C GLN A 165 6.37 -13.74 -29.33
N MET A 166 6.07 -14.31 -30.50
CA MET A 166 7.04 -15.04 -31.32
C MET A 166 8.23 -14.14 -31.70
N GLU A 167 7.97 -12.93 -32.18
CA GLU A 167 8.97 -11.91 -32.51
C GLU A 167 9.78 -11.44 -31.27
N ARG A 168 9.13 -11.28 -30.11
CA ARG A 168 9.80 -10.89 -28.86
C ARG A 168 10.86 -11.92 -28.46
N HIS A 169 10.54 -13.20 -28.61
CA HIS A 169 11.36 -14.33 -28.16
C HIS A 169 12.19 -15.01 -29.25
N GLY A 170 12.08 -14.57 -30.51
CA GLY A 170 12.88 -15.11 -31.61
C GLY A 170 12.38 -16.43 -32.18
N ILE A 171 11.10 -16.73 -32.00
CA ILE A 171 10.45 -17.95 -32.50
C ILE A 171 9.96 -17.66 -33.92
N SER A 172 10.47 -18.39 -34.90
CA SER A 172 9.93 -18.36 -36.26
C SER A 172 8.75 -19.32 -36.41
N PHE A 173 7.92 -19.10 -37.42
CA PHE A 173 6.86 -20.04 -37.79
C PHE A 173 6.72 -20.20 -39.32
N HIS A 174 6.25 -21.38 -39.73
CA HIS A 174 5.88 -21.70 -41.11
C HIS A 174 4.71 -22.69 -41.12
N PHE A 175 4.24 -23.08 -42.31
CA PHE A 175 3.15 -24.03 -42.46
C PHE A 175 3.60 -25.29 -43.19
N LYS A 176 3.20 -26.46 -42.65
CA LYS A 176 3.27 -27.73 -43.37
C LYS A 176 1.89 -28.06 -43.91
N HIS A 177 1.82 -28.44 -45.17
CA HIS A 177 0.56 -28.76 -45.84
C HIS A 177 0.42 -30.26 -46.02
N ALA A 178 -0.78 -30.76 -45.75
CA ALA A 178 -1.23 -32.11 -46.02
C ALA A 178 -2.58 -32.04 -46.73
N MET A 179 -3.09 -33.18 -47.21
CA MET A 179 -4.43 -33.24 -47.76
C MET A 179 -5.47 -32.92 -46.68
N GLY A 180 -6.30 -31.89 -46.91
CA GLY A 180 -7.37 -31.47 -45.99
C GLY A 180 -6.91 -30.90 -44.64
N SER A 181 -5.62 -30.56 -44.49
CA SER A 181 -5.06 -30.05 -43.24
C SER A 181 -3.77 -29.26 -43.48
N HIS A 182 -3.52 -28.25 -42.66
CA HIS A 182 -2.23 -27.59 -42.59
C HIS A 182 -1.86 -27.28 -41.13
N THR A 183 -0.58 -27.45 -40.81
CA THR A 183 -0.04 -27.33 -39.46
C THR A 183 0.83 -26.08 -39.36
N LEU A 184 0.57 -25.24 -38.36
CA LEU A 184 1.46 -24.15 -37.96
C LEU A 184 2.64 -24.76 -37.18
N VAL A 185 3.86 -24.59 -37.67
CA VAL A 185 5.06 -25.14 -37.04
C VAL A 185 5.91 -24.01 -36.47
N LEU A 186 6.20 -24.07 -35.17
CA LEU A 186 7.08 -23.12 -34.48
C LEU A 186 8.51 -23.66 -34.43
N THR A 187 9.49 -22.87 -34.88
CA THR A 187 10.92 -23.24 -34.95
C THR A 187 11.83 -22.11 -34.49
N ASP A 188 12.96 -22.43 -33.87
CA ASP A 188 14.00 -21.46 -33.46
C ASP A 188 15.42 -21.87 -33.91
N ASP A 189 15.52 -22.99 -34.62
CA ASP A 189 16.73 -23.55 -35.20
C ASP A 189 16.49 -23.86 -36.67
N VAL A 190 17.40 -23.39 -37.52
CA VAL A 190 17.37 -23.63 -38.97
C VAL A 190 17.44 -25.14 -39.27
N LEU A 191 18.18 -25.90 -38.47
CA LEU A 191 18.39 -27.32 -38.72
C LEU A 191 17.15 -28.18 -38.44
N ALA A 192 16.15 -27.64 -37.73
CA ALA A 192 14.87 -28.31 -37.47
C ALA A 192 13.93 -28.32 -38.69
N HIS A 193 14.23 -27.53 -39.73
CA HIS A 193 13.43 -27.47 -40.94
C HIS A 193 13.65 -28.71 -41.83
N GLU A 194 12.57 -29.16 -42.48
CA GLU A 194 12.58 -30.26 -43.44
C GLU A 194 13.50 -29.97 -44.63
N GLU A 195 14.25 -30.97 -45.08
CA GLU A 195 15.17 -30.84 -46.22
C GLU A 195 14.64 -31.62 -47.44
N ILE A 196 14.43 -30.92 -48.55
CA ILE A 196 13.91 -31.50 -49.81
C ILE A 196 15.03 -32.05 -50.72
N GLY A 197 16.27 -32.01 -50.26
CA GLY A 197 17.47 -32.48 -50.97
C GLY A 197 18.04 -31.45 -51.95
N ALA A 198 18.80 -31.96 -52.93
CA ALA A 198 19.48 -31.12 -53.91
C ALA A 198 18.51 -30.63 -55.01
N ARG A 199 18.61 -29.35 -55.40
CA ARG A 199 17.97 -28.85 -56.64
C ARG A 199 19.01 -28.23 -57.56
N PRO A 200 19.14 -28.73 -58.81
CA PRO A 200 20.10 -28.21 -59.75
C PRO A 200 19.71 -26.82 -60.25
N PHE A 201 20.71 -25.95 -60.38
CA PHE A 201 20.61 -24.80 -61.27
C PHE A 201 21.03 -25.22 -62.68
N LYS A 202 20.23 -24.86 -63.69
CA LYS A 202 20.52 -25.08 -65.10
C LYS A 202 20.32 -23.78 -65.87
N ARG A 203 21.34 -23.38 -66.61
CA ARG A 203 21.22 -22.18 -67.44
C ARG A 203 20.14 -22.40 -68.50
N TYR A 204 19.28 -21.39 -68.66
CA TYR A 204 18.30 -21.34 -69.74
C TYR A 204 19.01 -21.50 -71.10
N ASP A 205 18.79 -22.64 -71.78
CA ASP A 205 19.36 -22.95 -73.10
C ASP A 205 18.31 -22.97 -74.23
N GLY A 206 17.05 -22.64 -73.89
CA GLY A 206 15.92 -22.62 -74.82
C GLY A 206 15.07 -23.89 -74.83
N HIS A 207 15.46 -24.96 -74.13
CA HIS A 207 14.67 -26.18 -73.95
C HIS A 207 14.50 -26.52 -72.46
N HIS A 208 13.28 -26.76 -72.00
CA HIS A 208 12.95 -26.76 -70.56
C HIS A 208 12.43 -28.07 -69.99
N GLN A 209 12.76 -29.19 -70.62
CA GLN A 209 12.45 -30.48 -70.03
C GLN A 209 13.71 -31.02 -69.38
N TYR A 210 13.96 -30.56 -68.15
CA TYR A 210 14.90 -31.24 -67.28
C TYR A 210 14.16 -32.35 -66.52
N GLU A 211 14.83 -33.50 -66.33
CA GLU A 211 14.23 -34.69 -65.70
C GLU A 211 13.90 -34.48 -64.21
N GLN A 212 14.33 -33.37 -63.60
CA GLN A 212 14.15 -33.03 -62.20
C GLN A 212 13.74 -31.56 -62.06
N GLU A 213 13.08 -31.21 -60.96
CA GLU A 213 12.86 -29.83 -60.54
C GLU A 213 14.18 -29.05 -60.48
N HIS A 214 14.22 -27.86 -61.06
CA HIS A 214 15.44 -27.08 -61.20
C HIS A 214 15.19 -25.56 -61.15
N PHE A 215 16.26 -24.82 -60.89
CA PHE A 215 16.28 -23.37 -61.03
C PHE A 215 16.88 -22.98 -62.38
N TRP A 216 16.29 -21.99 -63.04
CA TRP A 216 16.84 -21.35 -64.24
C TRP A 216 17.28 -19.91 -64.01
N ASP A 217 16.88 -19.31 -62.88
CA ASP A 217 17.40 -18.02 -62.41
C ASP A 217 17.92 -18.13 -60.98
N TRP A 218 19.07 -17.50 -60.71
CA TRP A 218 19.74 -17.49 -59.41
C TRP A 218 20.53 -16.19 -59.22
N ALA A 219 20.08 -15.37 -58.26
CA ALA A 219 20.58 -14.04 -57.99
C ALA A 219 20.87 -13.84 -56.49
N PRO A 220 22.13 -14.08 -56.05
CA PRO A 220 22.59 -13.73 -54.71
C PRO A 220 22.55 -12.22 -54.45
N GLU A 221 22.11 -11.84 -53.26
CA GLU A 221 21.87 -10.47 -52.81
C GLU A 221 22.48 -10.26 -51.41
N ARG A 222 22.95 -9.04 -51.16
CA ARG A 222 23.41 -8.59 -49.83
C ARG A 222 22.81 -7.24 -49.49
N ASN A 223 22.39 -7.08 -48.23
CA ASN A 223 21.79 -5.86 -47.70
C ASN A 223 22.60 -5.30 -46.52
N ILE A 224 22.69 -3.97 -46.43
CA ILE A 224 23.19 -3.29 -45.23
C ILE A 224 22.12 -3.41 -44.14
N THR A 225 22.53 -3.81 -42.94
CA THR A 225 21.66 -3.96 -41.76
C THR A 225 22.22 -3.18 -40.58
N THR A 226 21.44 -3.04 -39.51
CA THR A 226 21.97 -2.64 -38.21
C THR A 226 23.02 -3.65 -37.78
N GLY A 227 24.15 -3.13 -37.30
CA GLY A 227 25.35 -3.90 -37.02
C GLY A 227 25.69 -4.02 -35.54
N ALA A 228 25.16 -3.13 -34.71
CA ALA A 228 25.35 -3.15 -33.27
C ALA A 228 24.04 -2.78 -32.57
N VAL A 229 23.70 -3.50 -31.50
CA VAL A 229 22.51 -3.23 -30.70
C VAL A 229 22.93 -2.93 -29.27
N ARG A 230 22.41 -1.83 -28.72
CA ARG A 230 22.60 -1.43 -27.33
C ARG A 230 21.25 -1.25 -26.65
N LEU A 231 21.08 -1.82 -25.47
CA LEU A 231 19.83 -1.77 -24.71
C LEU A 231 20.09 -1.32 -23.28
N ALA A 232 19.09 -0.69 -22.66
CA ALA A 232 19.08 -0.37 -21.23
C ALA A 232 17.68 -0.63 -20.63
N ASP A 233 17.61 -0.96 -19.34
CA ASP A 233 16.36 -1.10 -18.59
C ASP A 233 16.57 -0.71 -17.12
N TYR A 234 15.50 -0.67 -16.32
CA TYR A 234 15.54 -0.32 -14.91
C TYR A 234 14.84 -1.38 -14.03
N ASN A 235 15.56 -1.90 -13.04
CA ASN A 235 15.01 -2.81 -12.04
C ASN A 235 14.97 -2.14 -10.66
N PHE A 236 13.77 -1.84 -10.17
CA PHE A 236 13.59 -1.18 -8.88
C PHE A 236 14.08 -2.00 -7.68
N LYS A 237 14.18 -3.33 -7.80
CA LYS A 237 14.73 -4.21 -6.75
C LYS A 237 16.26 -4.10 -6.65
N LYS A 238 16.92 -3.66 -7.72
CA LYS A 238 18.38 -3.49 -7.82
C LYS A 238 18.72 -2.16 -8.52
N PRO A 239 18.33 -1.01 -7.94
CA PRO A 239 18.31 0.28 -8.65
C PRO A 239 19.69 0.83 -9.03
N THR A 240 20.77 0.36 -8.39
CA THR A 240 22.16 0.76 -8.68
C THR A 240 22.89 -0.21 -9.61
N GLN A 241 22.25 -1.31 -10.02
CA GLN A 241 22.85 -2.27 -10.93
C GLN A 241 23.01 -1.64 -12.31
N ALA A 242 24.18 -1.82 -12.94
CA ALA A 242 24.38 -1.46 -14.34
C ALA A 242 23.52 -2.38 -15.23
N MET A 243 22.57 -1.78 -15.95
CA MET A 243 21.60 -2.49 -16.79
C MET A 243 21.86 -2.29 -18.28
N GLU A 244 22.82 -1.44 -18.67
CA GLU A 244 23.24 -1.28 -20.05
C GLU A 244 23.95 -2.56 -20.55
N VAL A 245 23.59 -2.97 -21.75
CA VAL A 245 24.17 -4.10 -22.48
C VAL A 245 24.32 -3.75 -23.95
N ASP A 246 25.38 -4.25 -24.57
CA ASP A 246 25.67 -4.08 -25.99
C ASP A 246 26.00 -5.43 -26.66
N ARG A 247 25.75 -5.50 -27.96
CA ARG A 247 26.13 -6.61 -28.83
C ARG A 247 26.57 -6.07 -30.18
N LEU A 248 27.78 -6.44 -30.60
CA LEU A 248 28.30 -6.21 -31.94
C LEU A 248 27.96 -7.41 -32.84
N GLY A 249 27.53 -7.13 -34.06
CA GLY A 249 27.27 -8.09 -35.12
C GLY A 249 28.55 -8.47 -35.88
N ASP A 250 28.41 -9.40 -36.83
CA ASP A 250 29.51 -10.02 -37.56
C ASP A 250 29.88 -9.32 -38.87
N ALA A 251 29.20 -8.22 -39.23
CA ALA A 251 29.40 -7.57 -40.53
C ALA A 251 30.78 -6.91 -40.61
N GLN A 252 31.55 -7.26 -41.65
CA GLN A 252 32.92 -6.78 -41.88
C GLN A 252 33.03 -5.65 -42.92
N HIS A 253 31.93 -5.34 -43.64
CA HIS A 253 31.94 -4.29 -44.66
C HIS A 253 31.91 -2.89 -44.03
N ALA A 254 32.21 -1.86 -44.83
CA ALA A 254 32.08 -0.47 -44.40
C ALA A 254 30.66 -0.20 -43.89
N GLN A 255 30.55 0.56 -42.80
CA GLN A 255 29.27 0.82 -42.10
C GLN A 255 28.53 -0.44 -41.60
N GLY A 256 29.20 -1.59 -41.50
CA GLY A 256 28.59 -2.83 -41.00
C GLY A 256 28.35 -2.87 -39.49
N GLN A 257 28.80 -1.86 -38.74
CA GLN A 257 28.70 -1.79 -37.28
C GLN A 257 27.86 -0.56 -36.84
N ILE A 258 26.90 -0.12 -37.67
CA ILE A 258 25.96 0.96 -37.30
C ILE A 258 25.19 0.52 -36.05
N GLU A 259 25.21 1.37 -35.02
CA GLU A 259 24.56 1.12 -33.73
C GLU A 259 23.10 1.59 -33.72
N SER A 260 22.23 0.77 -33.12
CA SER A 260 20.89 1.14 -32.69
C SER A 260 20.79 1.01 -31.17
N PHE A 261 20.23 2.03 -30.51
CA PHE A 261 19.98 2.06 -29.07
C PHE A 261 18.48 2.12 -28.77
N ASP A 262 18.02 1.36 -27.77
CA ASP A 262 16.62 1.36 -27.33
C ASP A 262 16.46 1.27 -25.79
N TYR A 263 15.39 1.89 -25.28
CA TYR A 263 14.94 1.82 -23.90
C TYR A 263 13.40 1.86 -23.87
N PRO A 264 12.73 0.96 -23.13
CA PRO A 264 13.28 -0.08 -22.27
C PRO A 264 13.66 -1.36 -23.02
N GLY A 265 14.71 -2.05 -22.56
CA GLY A 265 15.24 -3.27 -23.17
C GLY A 265 14.48 -4.56 -22.84
N ASP A 266 13.54 -4.51 -21.90
CA ASP A 266 12.65 -5.61 -21.49
C ASP A 266 13.38 -6.80 -20.84
N TYR A 267 14.18 -6.50 -19.81
CA TYR A 267 14.87 -7.51 -19.00
C TYR A 267 15.14 -7.04 -17.57
N LEU A 268 15.18 -7.99 -16.63
CA LEU A 268 15.35 -7.68 -15.19
C LEU A 268 16.79 -7.83 -14.69
N ALA A 269 17.70 -8.36 -15.51
CA ALA A 269 19.11 -8.56 -15.16
C ALA A 269 20.02 -8.49 -16.39
N GLN A 270 21.24 -8.01 -16.20
CA GLN A 270 22.23 -7.82 -17.28
C GLN A 270 22.55 -9.12 -18.05
N GLY A 271 22.61 -10.28 -17.38
CA GLY A 271 22.85 -11.57 -18.05
C GLY A 271 21.78 -11.91 -19.07
N VAL A 272 20.51 -11.68 -18.73
CA VAL A 272 19.37 -11.85 -19.66
C VAL A 272 19.40 -10.77 -20.74
N GLY A 273 19.72 -9.52 -20.38
CA GLY A 273 19.86 -8.42 -21.33
C GLY A 273 20.86 -8.71 -22.45
N LYS A 274 21.99 -9.37 -22.16
CA LYS A 274 22.95 -9.81 -23.19
C LYS A 274 22.35 -10.80 -24.19
N LEU A 275 21.49 -11.72 -23.72
CA LEU A 275 20.77 -12.65 -24.60
C LEU A 275 19.76 -11.89 -25.47
N VAL A 276 19.03 -10.94 -24.90
CA VAL A 276 18.06 -10.11 -25.63
C VAL A 276 18.77 -9.27 -26.70
N ALA A 277 19.87 -8.57 -26.37
CA ALA A 277 20.66 -7.81 -27.34
C ALA A 277 21.25 -8.71 -28.44
N GLY A 278 21.67 -9.94 -28.09
CA GLY A 278 22.04 -11.00 -29.02
C GLY A 278 20.94 -11.30 -30.03
N LEU A 279 19.75 -11.62 -29.53
CA LEU A 279 18.58 -11.89 -30.36
C LEU A 279 18.20 -10.70 -31.25
N ARG A 280 18.20 -9.47 -30.73
CA ARG A 280 17.92 -8.26 -31.55
C ARG A 280 18.95 -8.10 -32.66
N THR A 281 20.21 -8.38 -32.39
CA THR A 281 21.26 -8.35 -33.42
C THR A 281 21.02 -9.42 -34.49
N GLU A 282 20.63 -10.64 -34.10
CA GLU A 282 20.28 -11.71 -35.04
C GLU A 282 19.08 -11.36 -35.91
N GLN A 283 18.05 -10.70 -35.36
CA GLN A 283 16.87 -10.24 -36.10
C GLN A 283 17.22 -9.22 -37.19
N GLU A 284 18.18 -8.34 -36.93
CA GLU A 284 18.69 -7.36 -37.90
C GLU A 284 19.60 -8.02 -38.95
N ARG A 285 20.61 -8.78 -38.49
CA ARG A 285 21.61 -9.45 -39.35
C ARG A 285 20.99 -10.50 -40.25
N GLY A 286 19.87 -11.10 -39.82
CA GLY A 286 19.08 -12.04 -40.60
C GLY A 286 18.62 -11.46 -41.94
N ALA A 287 18.62 -10.14 -42.17
CA ALA A 287 18.24 -9.51 -43.44
C ALA A 287 19.39 -9.32 -44.46
N ASP A 288 20.66 -9.54 -44.09
CA ASP A 288 21.83 -9.28 -44.94
C ASP A 288 21.85 -10.21 -46.17
N ARG A 289 22.04 -11.53 -45.96
CA ARG A 289 22.26 -12.48 -47.06
C ARG A 289 20.92 -13.00 -47.59
N ARG A 290 20.63 -12.75 -48.87
CA ARG A 290 19.44 -13.25 -49.58
C ARG A 290 19.84 -13.85 -50.92
N ASN A 291 19.05 -14.76 -51.46
CA ASN A 291 19.20 -15.25 -52.83
C ASN A 291 17.80 -15.30 -53.45
N ARG A 292 17.63 -14.65 -54.59
CA ARG A 292 16.40 -14.73 -55.38
C ARG A 292 16.59 -15.81 -56.43
N ALA A 293 15.59 -16.65 -56.61
CA ALA A 293 15.63 -17.72 -57.59
C ALA A 293 14.28 -17.86 -58.30
N ALA A 294 14.29 -18.39 -59.53
CA ALA A 294 13.10 -18.80 -60.25
C ALA A 294 13.31 -20.20 -60.83
N GLY A 295 12.26 -21.02 -60.80
CA GLY A 295 12.34 -22.44 -61.13
C GLY A 295 10.98 -23.14 -61.15
N ASP A 296 10.99 -24.43 -61.46
CA ASP A 296 9.83 -25.34 -61.44
C ASP A 296 9.83 -26.23 -60.19
N CYS A 297 10.48 -25.77 -59.12
CA CYS A 297 10.59 -26.47 -57.84
C CYS A 297 9.26 -26.47 -57.07
N VAL A 298 8.26 -27.20 -57.55
CA VAL A 298 6.95 -27.35 -56.90
C VAL A 298 7.12 -27.91 -55.50
N SER A 299 8.11 -28.74 -55.20
CA SER A 299 8.33 -29.29 -53.87
C SER A 299 8.85 -28.28 -52.84
N LEU A 300 9.33 -27.10 -53.25
CA LEU A 300 9.97 -26.13 -52.36
C LEU A 300 8.97 -25.11 -51.80
N GLY A 301 8.73 -25.11 -50.50
CA GLY A 301 7.88 -24.15 -49.79
C GLY A 301 8.67 -23.27 -48.82
N ALA A 302 8.02 -22.23 -48.27
CA ALA A 302 8.62 -21.46 -47.18
C ALA A 302 8.78 -22.34 -45.92
N GLY A 303 9.93 -22.24 -45.24
CA GLY A 303 10.26 -23.12 -44.12
C GLY A 303 10.83 -24.49 -44.53
N MET A 304 11.22 -24.69 -45.78
CA MET A 304 11.96 -25.88 -46.23
C MET A 304 13.41 -25.52 -46.57
N ARG A 305 14.30 -26.50 -46.40
CA ARG A 305 15.72 -26.41 -46.75
C ARG A 305 16.04 -27.17 -48.02
N MET A 306 17.00 -26.66 -48.77
CA MET A 306 17.44 -27.26 -50.03
C MET A 306 18.93 -27.04 -50.25
N THR A 307 19.59 -27.93 -50.98
CA THR A 307 21.01 -27.80 -51.34
C THR A 307 21.14 -27.41 -52.82
N LEU A 308 21.83 -26.31 -53.13
CA LEU A 308 21.99 -25.87 -54.52
C LEU A 308 23.01 -26.75 -55.26
N SER A 309 22.62 -27.35 -56.38
CA SER A 309 23.50 -28.20 -57.21
C SER A 309 23.49 -27.77 -58.68
N GLY A 310 23.99 -28.62 -59.59
CA GLY A 310 23.96 -28.34 -61.04
C GLY A 310 25.11 -27.45 -61.53
N ASP A 311 24.80 -26.53 -62.45
CA ASP A 311 25.78 -25.65 -63.07
C ASP A 311 26.37 -24.67 -62.04
N LYS A 312 27.66 -24.34 -62.19
CA LYS A 312 28.36 -23.50 -61.21
C LYS A 312 27.83 -22.06 -61.19
N VAL A 313 27.26 -21.66 -60.06
CA VAL A 313 26.84 -20.30 -59.68
C VAL A 313 27.36 -19.97 -58.28
N PRO A 314 27.36 -18.70 -57.82
CA PRO A 314 27.78 -18.40 -56.46
C PRO A 314 26.90 -19.14 -55.45
N GLY A 315 27.54 -19.89 -54.55
CA GLY A 315 26.85 -20.66 -53.52
C GLY A 315 26.42 -22.08 -53.93
N THR A 316 26.84 -22.60 -55.09
CA THR A 316 26.65 -24.02 -55.43
C THR A 316 27.33 -24.92 -54.40
N GLY A 317 26.59 -25.91 -53.88
CA GLY A 317 27.00 -26.81 -52.81
C GLY A 317 26.64 -26.33 -51.40
N GLU A 318 26.14 -25.09 -51.25
CA GLU A 318 25.61 -24.58 -49.98
C GLU A 318 24.14 -24.96 -49.80
N THR A 319 23.71 -25.00 -48.54
CA THR A 319 22.33 -25.26 -48.14
C THR A 319 21.62 -23.95 -47.81
N TYR A 320 20.36 -23.85 -48.24
CA TYR A 320 19.54 -22.66 -48.09
C TYR A 320 18.20 -23.00 -47.46
N LEU A 321 17.72 -22.09 -46.62
CA LEU A 321 16.36 -22.05 -46.11
C LEU A 321 15.49 -21.15 -47.00
N CYS A 322 14.33 -21.64 -47.43
CA CYS A 322 13.35 -20.85 -48.17
C CYS A 322 12.56 -19.95 -47.22
N LEU A 323 12.68 -18.64 -47.41
CA LEU A 323 11.98 -17.63 -46.64
C LEU A 323 10.64 -17.26 -47.26
N SER A 324 10.53 -17.31 -48.58
CA SER A 324 9.26 -17.13 -49.28
C SER A 324 9.26 -17.88 -50.59
N ALA A 325 8.12 -18.47 -50.95
CA ALA A 325 7.88 -19.10 -52.23
C ALA A 325 6.60 -18.54 -52.83
N SER A 326 6.66 -18.09 -54.08
CA SER A 326 5.46 -17.77 -54.85
C SER A 326 5.27 -18.83 -55.91
N HIS A 327 4.03 -19.29 -56.06
CA HIS A 327 3.63 -20.40 -56.88
C HIS A 327 2.60 -19.90 -57.90
N HIS A 328 2.84 -20.17 -59.17
CA HIS A 328 1.90 -19.84 -60.24
C HIS A 328 1.67 -21.07 -61.10
N PHE A 329 0.43 -21.53 -61.14
CA PHE A 329 0.01 -22.67 -61.95
C PHE A 329 -1.19 -22.28 -62.82
N VAL A 330 -1.12 -22.67 -64.08
CA VAL A 330 -2.22 -22.52 -65.03
C VAL A 330 -2.49 -23.87 -65.64
N SER A 331 -3.73 -24.33 -65.54
CA SER A 331 -4.14 -25.54 -66.23
C SER A 331 -4.30 -25.24 -67.71
N GLU A 332 -3.76 -26.12 -68.57
CA GLU A 332 -4.05 -26.13 -69.99
C GLU A 332 -5.57 -26.31 -70.19
N ALA A 333 -6.25 -25.21 -70.52
CA ALA A 333 -7.70 -25.17 -70.58
C ALA A 333 -8.23 -25.80 -71.88
N TYR A 334 -9.45 -26.33 -71.76
CA TYR A 334 -10.36 -26.94 -72.75
C TYR A 334 -10.64 -26.15 -74.05
N GLY A 335 -9.81 -25.18 -74.46
CA GLY A 335 -9.97 -24.39 -75.68
C GLY A 335 -8.77 -24.55 -76.60
N THR A 336 -8.93 -25.34 -77.67
CA THR A 336 -8.01 -25.31 -78.80
C THR A 336 -8.13 -23.95 -79.50
N GLY A 337 -7.14 -23.05 -79.41
CA GLY A 337 -7.11 -21.90 -80.32
C GLY A 337 -6.39 -20.59 -79.94
N GLY A 338 -5.64 -20.50 -78.85
CA GLY A 338 -4.85 -19.28 -78.55
C GLY A 338 -3.37 -19.43 -78.90
N GLN A 339 -2.86 -18.71 -79.91
CA GLN A 339 -1.44 -18.65 -80.32
C GLN A 339 -0.52 -17.93 -79.29
N GLY A 340 -0.58 -18.31 -78.02
CA GLY A 340 0.30 -17.82 -76.96
C GLY A 340 0.55 -18.83 -75.83
N SER A 341 0.22 -20.11 -76.02
CA SER A 341 0.21 -21.13 -74.98
C SER A 341 1.50 -21.95 -74.85
N ASP A 342 2.67 -21.34 -75.08
CA ASP A 342 3.99 -21.98 -74.84
C ASP A 342 4.52 -21.62 -73.43
N GLY A 343 3.65 -21.54 -72.43
CA GLY A 343 4.01 -21.25 -71.04
C GLY A 343 4.09 -22.52 -70.18
N TYR A 344 4.97 -22.54 -69.19
CA TYR A 344 5.03 -23.64 -68.21
C TYR A 344 3.72 -23.78 -67.45
N SER A 345 3.28 -25.01 -67.24
CA SER A 345 2.11 -25.31 -66.39
C SER A 345 2.31 -24.83 -64.95
N PHE A 346 3.57 -24.79 -64.48
CA PHE A 346 3.95 -24.24 -63.18
C PHE A 346 5.21 -23.37 -63.28
N THR A 347 5.23 -22.26 -62.54
CA THR A 347 6.42 -21.45 -62.29
C THR A 347 6.47 -21.02 -60.82
N GLY A 348 7.68 -21.02 -60.26
CA GLY A 348 7.93 -20.59 -58.90
C GLY A 348 8.99 -19.49 -58.81
N SER A 349 8.82 -18.59 -57.85
CA SER A 349 9.84 -17.60 -57.47
C SER A 349 10.13 -17.66 -55.98
N TYR A 350 11.39 -17.65 -55.60
CA TYR A 350 11.83 -17.99 -54.26
C TYR A 350 12.78 -16.92 -53.70
N VAL A 351 12.67 -16.69 -52.39
CA VAL A 351 13.66 -15.93 -51.63
C VAL A 351 14.28 -16.87 -50.60
N LEU A 352 15.57 -17.07 -50.71
CA LEU A 352 16.35 -18.04 -49.96
C LEU A 352 17.37 -17.34 -49.08
N MET A 353 17.70 -17.94 -47.94
CA MET A 353 18.74 -17.50 -47.03
C MET A 353 19.70 -18.65 -46.77
N PRO A 354 21.02 -18.45 -46.78
CA PRO A 354 21.97 -19.49 -46.40
C PRO A 354 21.65 -20.00 -45.00
N ASP A 355 21.72 -21.30 -44.76
CA ASP A 355 21.42 -21.90 -43.46
C ASP A 355 22.38 -21.44 -42.33
N THR A 356 23.56 -20.96 -42.70
CA THR A 356 24.54 -20.30 -41.82
C THR A 356 24.13 -18.90 -41.33
N ALA A 357 23.13 -18.27 -41.94
CA ALA A 357 22.69 -16.93 -41.56
C ALA A 357 21.69 -16.99 -40.39
N PRO A 358 21.64 -15.97 -39.50
CA PRO A 358 20.73 -15.99 -38.37
C PRO A 358 19.25 -16.06 -38.79
N MET A 359 18.53 -17.06 -38.29
CA MET A 359 17.09 -17.20 -38.47
C MET A 359 16.36 -16.68 -37.23
N ALA A 360 16.07 -15.38 -37.23
CA ALA A 360 15.24 -14.75 -36.21
C ALA A 360 14.17 -13.87 -36.87
N PRO A 361 12.90 -13.96 -36.43
CA PRO A 361 11.81 -13.18 -37.01
C PRO A 361 12.04 -11.68 -36.76
N PRO A 362 11.90 -10.80 -37.76
CA PRO A 362 11.99 -9.35 -37.53
C PRO A 362 10.80 -8.87 -36.68
N LYS A 363 11.01 -7.86 -35.83
CA LYS A 363 9.94 -7.22 -35.06
C LYS A 363 9.09 -6.32 -35.98
N ARG A 364 8.00 -6.87 -36.51
CA ARG A 364 7.07 -6.17 -37.42
C ARG A 364 5.73 -5.85 -36.76
N THR A 365 5.30 -6.71 -35.83
CA THR A 365 3.99 -6.59 -35.23
C THR A 365 3.97 -5.44 -34.22
N PRO A 366 3.06 -4.45 -34.36
CA PRO A 366 2.97 -3.34 -33.42
C PRO A 366 2.74 -3.82 -31.99
N LEU A 367 3.39 -3.18 -31.02
CA LEU A 367 3.13 -3.44 -29.62
C LEU A 367 1.76 -2.90 -29.21
N ALA A 368 1.08 -3.62 -28.32
CA ALA A 368 -0.12 -3.12 -27.67
C ALA A 368 0.27 -1.96 -26.73
N VAL A 369 -0.42 -0.82 -26.86
CA VAL A 369 -0.15 0.38 -26.06
C VAL A 369 -1.42 0.83 -25.34
N VAL A 370 -1.33 0.97 -24.02
CA VAL A 370 -2.35 1.61 -23.20
C VAL A 370 -2.18 3.13 -23.30
N GLN A 371 -3.14 3.79 -23.94
CA GLN A 371 -3.06 5.21 -24.28
C GLN A 371 -3.17 6.17 -23.07
N GLY A 372 -3.62 5.68 -21.92
CA GLY A 372 -3.81 6.51 -20.74
C GLY A 372 -4.14 5.69 -19.49
N PRO A 373 -4.22 6.35 -18.32
CA PRO A 373 -4.51 5.67 -17.07
C PRO A 373 -5.89 5.01 -17.11
N GLN A 374 -6.01 3.90 -16.38
CA GLN A 374 -7.27 3.19 -16.15
C GLN A 374 -7.54 3.12 -14.66
N THR A 375 -8.78 2.86 -14.26
CA THR A 375 -9.06 2.48 -12.87
C THR A 375 -9.13 0.97 -12.71
N ALA A 376 -8.83 0.49 -11.50
CA ALA A 376 -8.88 -0.92 -11.13
C ALA A 376 -9.30 -1.05 -9.66
N GLU A 377 -9.86 -2.20 -9.28
CA GLU A 377 -10.18 -2.53 -7.89
C GLU A 377 -9.00 -3.23 -7.24
N VAL A 378 -8.63 -2.84 -6.01
CA VAL A 378 -7.60 -3.53 -5.22
C VAL A 378 -8.13 -4.89 -4.77
N VAL A 379 -7.36 -5.95 -5.00
CA VAL A 379 -7.72 -7.34 -4.66
C VAL A 379 -6.59 -8.02 -3.88
N GLY A 380 -6.88 -9.14 -3.22
CA GLY A 380 -5.92 -9.89 -2.40
C GLY A 380 -6.62 -10.66 -1.29
N GLU A 381 -5.84 -11.13 -0.32
CA GLU A 381 -6.35 -11.85 0.86
C GLU A 381 -6.57 -10.92 2.08
N GLY A 382 -7.68 -11.12 2.82
CA GLY A 382 -7.98 -10.38 4.04
C GLY A 382 -8.48 -8.94 3.81
N GLU A 383 -8.01 -7.98 4.61
CA GLU A 383 -8.35 -6.55 4.49
C GLU A 383 -7.24 -5.75 3.78
N ILE A 384 -5.98 -6.14 3.99
CA ILE A 384 -4.79 -5.49 3.44
C ILE A 384 -3.86 -6.60 2.96
N ASP A 385 -3.49 -6.55 1.70
CA ASP A 385 -2.56 -7.49 1.09
C ASP A 385 -1.47 -6.73 0.32
N CYS A 386 -0.27 -6.65 0.91
CA CYS A 386 0.89 -6.02 0.30
C CYS A 386 2.18 -6.81 0.55
N ASP A 387 3.18 -6.63 -0.32
CA ASP A 387 4.50 -7.22 -0.14
C ASP A 387 5.49 -6.29 0.59
N GLU A 388 6.75 -6.72 0.68
CA GLU A 388 7.87 -6.00 1.31
C GLU A 388 8.16 -4.61 0.72
N TYR A 389 7.66 -4.31 -0.49
CA TYR A 389 7.79 -3.00 -1.14
C TYR A 389 6.48 -2.19 -1.09
N GLY A 390 5.46 -2.67 -0.38
CA GLY A 390 4.14 -2.04 -0.34
C GLY A 390 3.35 -2.17 -1.65
N ARG A 391 3.65 -3.18 -2.47
CA ARG A 391 2.96 -3.44 -3.75
C ARG A 391 1.66 -4.20 -3.51
N ILE A 392 0.64 -3.87 -4.28
CA ILE A 392 -0.71 -4.45 -4.18
C ILE A 392 -1.08 -5.20 -5.47
N LEU A 393 -2.09 -6.05 -5.39
CA LEU A 393 -2.74 -6.63 -6.58
C LEU A 393 -3.97 -5.79 -6.94
N VAL A 394 -4.23 -5.67 -8.24
CA VAL A 394 -5.42 -4.99 -8.74
C VAL A 394 -6.15 -5.87 -9.75
N ARG A 395 -7.45 -5.67 -9.90
CA ARG A 395 -8.26 -6.29 -10.94
C ARG A 395 -8.80 -5.22 -11.87
N PHE A 396 -8.49 -5.34 -13.15
CA PHE A 396 -8.97 -4.42 -14.18
C PHE A 396 -10.42 -4.74 -14.57
N HIS A 397 -11.18 -3.71 -14.93
CA HIS A 397 -12.61 -3.86 -15.27
C HIS A 397 -12.88 -4.67 -16.53
N TRP A 398 -11.90 -4.77 -17.43
CA TRP A 398 -12.01 -5.52 -18.68
C TRP A 398 -11.65 -7.01 -18.53
N ASP A 399 -11.16 -7.44 -17.36
CA ASP A 399 -10.78 -8.83 -17.13
C ASP A 399 -12.00 -9.70 -16.80
N LEU A 400 -12.49 -10.41 -17.81
CA LEU A 400 -13.66 -11.28 -17.70
C LEU A 400 -13.36 -12.61 -16.96
N ALA A 401 -12.09 -12.99 -16.84
CA ALA A 401 -11.69 -14.23 -16.18
C ALA A 401 -11.58 -14.10 -14.65
N ASN A 402 -11.80 -12.89 -14.10
CA ASN A 402 -11.54 -12.57 -12.70
C ASN A 402 -10.12 -12.96 -12.25
N ALA A 403 -9.13 -12.80 -13.14
CA ALA A 403 -7.73 -12.85 -12.76
C ALA A 403 -7.35 -11.54 -12.02
N TYR A 404 -6.06 -11.28 -11.91
CA TYR A 404 -5.52 -10.12 -11.21
C TYR A 404 -4.22 -9.66 -11.86
N SER A 405 -3.73 -8.49 -11.51
CA SER A 405 -2.48 -7.95 -12.03
C SER A 405 -1.26 -8.65 -11.43
N MET A 406 -0.06 -8.35 -11.91
CA MET A 406 1.13 -8.52 -11.06
C MET A 406 1.09 -7.58 -9.85
N ARG A 407 2.03 -7.76 -8.90
CA ARG A 407 2.20 -6.82 -7.78
C ARG A 407 2.62 -5.45 -8.29
N CYS A 408 1.68 -4.51 -8.29
CA CYS A 408 1.84 -3.13 -8.75
C CYS A 408 2.46 -2.28 -7.65
N ARG A 409 3.50 -1.50 -7.98
CA ARG A 409 3.97 -0.46 -7.06
C ARG A 409 2.91 0.63 -6.93
N VAL A 410 2.84 1.21 -5.74
CA VAL A 410 1.92 2.29 -5.41
C VAL A 410 2.71 3.57 -5.22
N SER A 411 2.40 4.59 -6.02
CA SER A 411 2.93 5.93 -5.87
C SER A 411 2.60 6.47 -4.48
N GLN A 412 3.61 7.01 -3.80
CA GLN A 412 3.46 7.63 -2.49
C GLN A 412 3.61 9.14 -2.63
N ASN A 413 3.00 9.90 -1.72
CA ASN A 413 3.09 11.37 -1.72
C ASN A 413 4.53 11.87 -1.47
N TRP A 414 5.37 11.09 -0.77
CA TRP A 414 6.78 11.39 -0.54
C TRP A 414 7.55 10.12 -0.16
N ALA A 415 8.61 9.75 -0.88
CA ALA A 415 9.36 8.51 -0.63
C ALA A 415 10.88 8.74 -0.62
N GLY A 416 11.53 8.45 0.51
CA GLY A 416 12.97 8.54 0.72
C GLY A 416 13.55 7.27 1.36
N ALA A 417 14.87 7.23 1.56
CA ALA A 417 15.58 6.09 2.11
C ALA A 417 15.29 5.91 3.62
N GLY A 418 14.21 5.19 3.95
CA GLY A 418 13.77 4.94 5.32
C GLY A 418 12.90 6.05 5.94
N TRP A 419 12.39 6.97 5.12
CA TRP A 419 11.55 8.08 5.57
C TRP A 419 10.59 8.51 4.44
N GLY A 420 9.44 9.10 4.78
CA GLY A 420 8.42 9.50 3.80
C GLY A 420 6.99 9.19 4.27
N GLY A 421 6.04 9.23 3.33
CA GLY A 421 4.67 8.77 3.51
C GLY A 421 4.49 7.33 3.01
N MET A 422 3.66 6.56 3.70
CA MET A 422 3.28 5.21 3.30
C MET A 422 1.80 5.00 3.60
N VAL A 423 0.99 4.98 2.54
CA VAL A 423 -0.43 4.66 2.61
C VAL A 423 -0.72 3.56 1.61
N ILE A 424 -1.10 2.39 2.13
CA ILE A 424 -1.34 1.20 1.33
C ILE A 424 -2.84 1.12 1.02
N PRO A 425 -3.25 1.16 -0.26
CA PRO A 425 -4.63 0.94 -0.65
C PRO A 425 -5.13 -0.43 -0.15
N ARG A 426 -6.32 -0.45 0.43
CA ARG A 426 -6.94 -1.67 0.97
C ARG A 426 -7.78 -2.38 -0.08
N ILE A 427 -8.03 -3.66 0.14
CA ILE A 427 -8.87 -4.47 -0.74
C ILE A 427 -10.26 -3.84 -0.87
N GLY A 428 -10.77 -3.76 -2.11
CA GLY A 428 -12.04 -3.14 -2.46
C GLY A 428 -11.99 -1.63 -2.72
N MET A 429 -10.84 -0.97 -2.49
CA MET A 429 -10.62 0.41 -2.92
C MET A 429 -10.42 0.50 -4.44
N GLU A 430 -10.81 1.62 -5.03
CA GLU A 430 -10.52 1.91 -6.44
C GLU A 430 -9.24 2.74 -6.56
N VAL A 431 -8.36 2.28 -7.46
CA VAL A 431 -7.06 2.89 -7.74
C VAL A 431 -6.96 3.29 -9.20
N VAL A 432 -6.15 4.32 -9.47
CA VAL A 432 -5.74 4.73 -10.81
C VAL A 432 -4.43 4.05 -11.14
N VAL A 433 -4.37 3.37 -12.28
CA VAL A 433 -3.25 2.58 -12.76
C VAL A 433 -2.75 3.18 -14.07
N GLU A 434 -1.49 3.57 -14.09
CA GLU A 434 -0.73 3.91 -15.28
C GLU A 434 0.12 2.72 -15.74
N PHE A 435 0.59 2.78 -16.97
CA PHE A 435 1.40 1.74 -17.61
C PHE A 435 2.70 2.37 -18.09
N LEU A 436 3.84 1.89 -17.59
CA LEU A 436 5.15 2.47 -17.93
C LEU A 436 5.41 2.31 -19.43
N GLU A 437 5.75 3.41 -20.13
CA GLU A 437 5.86 3.45 -21.61
C GLU A 437 4.57 3.00 -22.34
N GLY A 438 3.42 3.03 -21.65
CA GLY A 438 2.16 2.50 -22.17
C GLY A 438 2.11 0.97 -22.26
N ASP A 439 3.10 0.26 -21.73
CA ASP A 439 3.21 -1.21 -21.81
C ASP A 439 2.18 -1.88 -20.86
N PRO A 440 1.20 -2.64 -21.39
CA PRO A 440 0.22 -3.37 -20.59
C PRO A 440 0.84 -4.32 -19.54
N ASP A 441 2.07 -4.79 -19.77
CA ASP A 441 2.79 -5.69 -18.86
C ASP A 441 3.40 -4.95 -17.66
N LYS A 442 3.40 -3.60 -17.63
CA LYS A 442 4.11 -2.78 -16.63
C LYS A 442 3.20 -1.80 -15.88
N PRO A 443 2.21 -2.28 -15.11
CA PRO A 443 1.29 -1.42 -14.36
C PRO A 443 1.95 -0.75 -13.13
N LEU A 444 1.57 0.49 -12.87
CA LEU A 444 1.95 1.33 -11.72
C LEU A 444 0.71 2.04 -11.17
N VAL A 445 0.40 1.86 -9.90
CA VAL A 445 -0.69 2.60 -9.25
C VAL A 445 -0.22 4.03 -8.96
N THR A 446 -0.91 5.04 -9.50
CA THR A 446 -0.54 6.46 -9.36
C THR A 446 -1.50 7.28 -8.50
N GLY A 447 -2.67 6.72 -8.15
CA GLY A 447 -3.60 7.39 -7.27
C GLY A 447 -4.77 6.54 -6.81
N ASN A 448 -5.67 7.16 -6.04
CA ASN A 448 -6.88 6.56 -5.51
C ASN A 448 -8.07 7.49 -5.80
N VAL A 449 -9.24 6.91 -6.03
CA VAL A 449 -10.48 7.65 -6.27
C VAL A 449 -11.61 7.11 -5.41
N PHE A 450 -12.47 8.01 -4.94
CA PHE A 450 -13.75 7.65 -4.32
C PHE A 450 -14.78 7.31 -5.40
N ASN A 451 -15.76 6.48 -5.05
CA ASN A 451 -16.80 6.01 -5.97
C ASN A 451 -18.11 5.73 -5.22
N GLY A 452 -19.15 5.26 -5.90
CA GLY A 452 -20.47 5.01 -5.28
C GLY A 452 -20.51 3.89 -4.22
N LYS A 453 -19.45 3.08 -4.09
CA LYS A 453 -19.27 2.07 -3.03
C LYS A 453 -18.38 2.61 -1.90
N ASN A 454 -17.38 3.42 -2.25
CA ASN A 454 -16.39 3.99 -1.36
C ASN A 454 -16.62 5.51 -1.29
N ASP A 455 -17.46 5.94 -0.34
CA ASP A 455 -17.80 7.35 -0.14
C ASP A 455 -16.63 8.18 0.41
N ALA A 456 -16.68 9.49 0.16
CA ALA A 456 -15.78 10.45 0.81
C ALA A 456 -16.01 10.47 2.35
N PRO A 457 -14.99 10.76 3.17
CA PRO A 457 -15.09 10.72 4.64
C PRO A 457 -16.18 11.62 5.25
N TYR A 458 -16.51 12.72 4.56
CA TYR A 458 -17.64 13.59 4.89
C TYR A 458 -18.50 13.79 3.65
N GLN A 459 -19.81 13.93 3.84
CA GLN A 459 -20.75 14.11 2.75
C GLN A 459 -20.44 15.37 1.93
N LEU A 460 -20.26 15.19 0.61
CA LEU A 460 -20.09 16.26 -0.37
C LEU A 460 -21.41 16.50 -1.13
N PRO A 461 -21.70 17.75 -1.56
CA PRO A 461 -20.86 18.95 -1.51
C PRO A 461 -20.99 19.76 -0.20
N ALA A 462 -21.73 19.28 0.80
CA ALA A 462 -22.01 20.03 2.03
C ALA A 462 -20.76 20.44 2.82
N ASN A 463 -19.71 19.61 2.80
CA ASN A 463 -18.45 19.82 3.53
C ASN A 463 -17.26 20.11 2.59
N LYS A 464 -17.49 20.83 1.48
CA LYS A 464 -16.48 21.12 0.44
C LYS A 464 -15.27 21.96 0.91
N THR A 465 -15.36 22.60 2.08
CA THR A 465 -14.30 23.43 2.69
C THR A 465 -13.41 22.64 3.65
N ARG A 466 -13.60 21.32 3.76
CA ARG A 466 -12.80 20.46 4.63
C ARG A 466 -11.70 19.71 3.87
N ALA A 467 -10.47 19.82 4.37
CA ALA A 467 -9.37 18.94 4.00
C ALA A 467 -9.20 17.86 5.07
N VAL A 468 -9.12 16.59 4.67
CA VAL A 468 -9.26 15.45 5.60
C VAL A 468 -8.26 14.36 5.29
N TRP A 469 -7.57 13.91 6.33
CA TRP A 469 -6.80 12.68 6.32
C TRP A 469 -7.30 11.77 7.45
N ARG A 470 -8.14 10.79 7.08
CA ARG A 470 -8.80 9.86 8.00
C ARG A 470 -8.36 8.43 7.70
N SER A 471 -7.92 7.70 8.72
CA SER A 471 -7.63 6.27 8.64
C SER A 471 -8.87 5.43 8.99
N ASN A 472 -8.79 4.10 8.85
CA ASN A 472 -9.78 3.19 9.40
C ASN A 472 -9.07 2.15 10.28
N THR A 473 -9.60 1.86 11.48
CA THR A 473 -9.04 0.84 12.37
C THR A 473 -9.04 -0.51 11.65
N HIS A 474 -7.88 -1.14 11.51
CA HIS A 474 -7.76 -2.47 10.93
C HIS A 474 -8.39 -3.51 11.86
N GLN A 475 -9.22 -4.41 11.33
CA GLN A 475 -9.90 -5.45 12.10
C GLN A 475 -10.66 -4.92 13.34
N GLY A 476 -11.23 -3.71 13.25
CA GLY A 476 -11.95 -3.09 14.35
C GLY A 476 -12.81 -1.92 13.88
N GLN A 477 -13.37 -1.19 14.84
CA GLN A 477 -14.19 -0.01 14.58
C GLN A 477 -13.43 1.26 15.01
N GLY A 478 -13.70 2.36 14.32
CA GLY A 478 -13.13 3.68 14.62
C GLY A 478 -12.03 4.13 13.65
N PHE A 479 -11.43 5.28 13.93
CA PHE A 479 -10.51 5.94 13.02
C PHE A 479 -9.56 6.90 13.74
N ASN A 480 -8.40 7.16 13.13
CA ASN A 480 -7.59 8.34 13.45
C ASN A 480 -7.86 9.40 12.38
N GLU A 481 -7.81 10.68 12.75
CA GLU A 481 -8.06 11.77 11.80
C GLU A 481 -7.22 13.00 12.12
N ILE A 482 -6.77 13.64 11.05
CA ILE A 482 -6.36 15.05 11.02
C ILE A 482 -7.23 15.74 9.97
N SER A 483 -7.94 16.80 10.35
CA SER A 483 -8.73 17.59 9.40
C SER A 483 -8.67 19.09 9.67
N PHE A 484 -8.91 19.85 8.60
CA PHE A 484 -8.91 21.31 8.57
C PHE A 484 -10.23 21.79 7.99
N GLU A 485 -10.92 22.67 8.68
CA GLU A 485 -12.11 23.39 8.22
C GLU A 485 -11.72 24.82 7.87
N ASP A 486 -11.89 25.21 6.61
CA ASP A 486 -11.50 26.52 6.10
C ASP A 486 -12.69 27.49 5.93
N GLN A 487 -13.90 27.09 6.34
CA GLN A 487 -15.06 27.97 6.27
C GLN A 487 -14.93 29.15 7.25
N SER A 488 -14.95 30.36 6.70
CA SER A 488 -14.76 31.58 7.48
C SER A 488 -15.73 31.71 8.66
N GLY A 489 -15.18 32.05 9.84
CA GLY A 489 -15.90 32.23 11.09
C GLY A 489 -16.19 30.93 11.85
N ILE A 490 -15.83 29.77 11.29
CA ILE A 490 -15.93 28.45 11.92
C ILE A 490 -14.69 27.59 11.63
N GLU A 491 -13.55 28.22 11.38
CA GLU A 491 -12.29 27.54 11.10
C GLU A 491 -11.91 26.62 12.27
N ASP A 492 -11.48 25.40 11.95
CA ASP A 492 -11.17 24.37 12.94
C ASP A 492 -10.05 23.46 12.46
N MET A 493 -9.26 22.97 13.41
CA MET A 493 -8.23 21.97 13.18
C MET A 493 -8.47 20.83 14.15
N PHE A 494 -8.92 19.69 13.61
CA PHE A 494 -9.35 18.55 14.40
C PHE A 494 -8.30 17.44 14.38
N PHE A 495 -7.95 16.97 15.58
CA PHE A 495 -7.08 15.83 15.79
C PHE A 495 -7.82 14.76 16.60
N HIS A 496 -7.94 13.57 16.02
CA HIS A 496 -8.54 12.42 16.69
C HIS A 496 -7.57 11.25 16.71
N ALA A 497 -7.25 10.78 17.92
CA ALA A 497 -6.55 9.54 18.14
C ALA A 497 -7.53 8.51 18.69
N GLN A 498 -7.69 7.37 18.01
CA GLN A 498 -8.63 6.32 18.41
C GLN A 498 -8.27 5.68 19.76
N LYS A 499 -6.99 5.68 20.12
CA LYS A 499 -6.47 5.06 21.35
C LYS A 499 -5.47 5.96 22.08
N ASP A 500 -4.20 5.90 21.68
CA ASP A 500 -3.11 6.60 22.35
C ASP A 500 -2.62 7.78 21.48
N LEU A 501 -2.49 8.98 22.06
CA LEU A 501 -1.82 10.12 21.43
C LEU A 501 -0.48 10.37 22.15
N THR A 502 0.63 10.10 21.47
CA THR A 502 1.98 10.37 21.99
C THR A 502 2.62 11.52 21.23
N THR A 503 3.10 12.53 21.95
CA THR A 503 3.82 13.68 21.39
C THR A 503 5.23 13.73 21.98
N LYS A 504 6.26 13.70 21.13
CA LYS A 504 7.67 13.80 21.55
C LYS A 504 8.31 15.02 20.88
N VAL A 505 8.74 15.99 21.68
CA VAL A 505 9.43 17.20 21.22
C VAL A 505 10.84 17.20 21.80
N LEU A 506 11.86 17.26 20.94
CA LEU A 506 13.27 17.14 21.36
C LEU A 506 13.87 18.44 21.93
N ASN A 507 13.25 19.58 21.65
CA ASN A 507 13.76 20.88 22.07
C ASN A 507 12.66 21.70 22.78
N ASN A 508 11.95 22.55 22.05
CA ASN A 508 10.97 23.47 22.63
C ASN A 508 9.56 23.19 22.11
N SER A 509 8.58 23.14 23.03
CA SER A 509 7.15 23.17 22.72
C SER A 509 6.57 24.51 23.18
N SER A 510 5.81 25.19 22.32
CA SER A 510 5.20 26.49 22.59
C SER A 510 3.75 26.49 22.11
N ALA A 511 2.87 27.11 22.90
CA ALA A 511 1.47 27.29 22.54
C ALA A 511 1.00 28.70 22.94
N ASN A 512 0.42 29.42 21.98
CA ASN A 512 -0.22 30.72 22.22
C ASN A 512 -1.71 30.61 21.87
N ILE A 513 -2.56 30.72 22.90
CA ILE A 513 -4.01 30.62 22.76
C ILE A 513 -4.60 32.01 22.97
N GLY A 514 -5.11 32.63 21.91
CA GLY A 514 -5.65 34.00 21.95
C GLY A 514 -6.95 34.15 22.73
N ALA A 515 -7.66 33.05 23.00
CA ALA A 515 -8.90 33.02 23.76
C ALA A 515 -8.82 32.01 24.92
N ASN A 516 -9.45 30.83 24.77
CA ASN A 516 -9.64 29.87 25.86
C ASN A 516 -8.96 28.53 25.55
N ARG A 517 -8.35 27.90 26.56
CA ARG A 517 -7.91 26.50 26.54
C ARG A 517 -8.73 25.71 27.56
N VAL A 518 -9.23 24.54 27.15
CA VAL A 518 -10.01 23.64 28.00
C VAL A 518 -9.44 22.23 27.86
N ASP A 519 -8.92 21.69 28.96
CA ASP A 519 -8.40 20.32 29.03
C ASP A 519 -9.33 19.49 29.93
N ASN A 520 -9.80 18.33 29.44
CA ASN A 520 -10.61 17.39 30.22
C ASN A 520 -9.91 16.02 30.25
N ILE A 521 -9.49 15.58 31.44
CA ILE A 521 -8.76 14.33 31.64
C ILE A 521 -9.60 13.47 32.59
N ALA A 522 -10.15 12.38 32.06
CA ALA A 522 -11.11 11.55 32.79
C ALA A 522 -10.48 10.75 33.95
N ASN A 523 -9.24 10.31 33.78
CA ASN A 523 -8.54 9.47 34.75
C ASN A 523 -7.38 10.24 35.41
N ASN A 524 -6.15 9.98 34.97
CA ASN A 524 -4.95 10.50 35.62
C ASN A 524 -4.21 11.47 34.71
N ALA A 525 -3.68 12.55 35.31
CA ALA A 525 -2.75 13.47 34.68
C ALA A 525 -1.46 13.50 35.52
N SER A 526 -0.31 13.33 34.86
CA SER A 526 1.02 13.46 35.49
C SER A 526 1.84 14.49 34.73
N LEU A 527 2.41 15.44 35.45
CA LEU A 527 3.28 16.48 34.91
C LEU A 527 4.61 16.44 35.66
N VAL A 528 5.68 16.12 34.94
CA VAL A 528 7.05 16.10 35.46
C VAL A 528 7.83 17.19 34.74
N ILE A 529 8.39 18.12 35.51
CA ILE A 529 9.22 19.22 35.01
C ILE A 529 10.60 19.04 35.64
N GLY A 530 11.62 18.84 34.80
CA GLY A 530 12.97 18.48 35.26
C GLY A 530 13.75 19.62 35.93
N ASP A 531 13.32 20.86 35.73
CA ASP A 531 13.94 22.04 36.33
C ASP A 531 12.83 22.99 36.83
N ASN A 532 12.59 24.12 36.15
CA ASN A 532 11.69 25.16 36.65
C ASN A 532 10.29 25.10 36.04
N ALA A 533 9.26 25.14 36.89
CA ALA A 533 7.86 25.31 36.52
C ALA A 533 7.38 26.71 36.94
N VAL A 534 6.99 27.55 35.97
CA VAL A 534 6.47 28.90 36.24
C VAL A 534 5.07 29.02 35.67
N GLU A 535 4.09 29.30 36.53
CA GLU A 535 2.71 29.57 36.12
C GLU A 535 2.28 30.94 36.62
N ARG A 536 1.88 31.82 35.69
CA ARG A 536 1.37 33.15 36.01
C ARG A 536 -0.09 33.25 35.58
N VAL A 537 -0.98 33.42 36.54
CA VAL A 537 -2.41 33.61 36.30
C VAL A 537 -2.78 35.08 36.53
N GLY A 538 -3.32 35.74 35.50
CA GLY A 538 -3.55 37.19 35.53
C GLY A 538 -4.70 37.65 36.44
N ARG A 539 -5.63 36.75 36.79
CA ARG A 539 -6.74 37.01 37.71
C ARG A 539 -6.84 35.91 38.77
N ASN A 540 -7.76 34.97 38.61
CA ASN A 540 -8.06 33.95 39.62
C ASN A 540 -7.57 32.57 39.18
N LYS A 541 -6.91 31.84 40.10
CA LYS A 541 -6.63 30.42 39.98
C LYS A 541 -7.43 29.68 41.06
N ASN A 542 -8.38 28.85 40.64
CA ASN A 542 -9.15 27.99 41.53
C ASN A 542 -8.69 26.55 41.35
N VAL A 543 -8.29 25.89 42.45
CA VAL A 543 -7.91 24.47 42.46
C VAL A 543 -8.79 23.78 43.48
N THR A 544 -9.50 22.74 43.05
CA THR A 544 -10.36 21.92 43.90
C THR A 544 -9.84 20.49 43.86
N ILE A 545 -9.61 19.89 45.03
CA ILE A 545 -9.07 18.54 45.19
C ILE A 545 -9.98 17.82 46.17
N GLY A 546 -10.60 16.72 45.74
CA GLY A 546 -11.55 16.01 46.57
C GLY A 546 -12.94 16.61 46.62
N GLY A 547 -13.95 15.74 46.58
CA GLY A 547 -15.36 16.11 46.50
C GLY A 547 -16.02 15.58 45.23
N GLY A 548 -16.68 14.43 45.34
CA GLY A 548 -17.76 14.07 44.44
C GLY A 548 -18.89 15.07 44.66
N GLY A 549 -19.19 15.90 43.66
CA GLY A 549 -20.27 16.87 43.76
C GLY A 549 -20.33 17.77 42.52
N ALA A 550 -21.42 17.63 41.78
CA ALA A 550 -21.75 18.29 40.52
C ALA A 550 -21.68 19.84 40.48
N GLY A 551 -21.21 20.52 41.54
CA GLY A 551 -21.21 21.98 41.67
C GLY A 551 -20.19 22.71 40.77
N LEU A 552 -18.99 22.16 40.59
CA LEU A 552 -17.97 22.81 39.74
C LEU A 552 -18.24 22.58 38.24
N LEU A 553 -18.76 21.40 37.87
CA LEU A 553 -19.25 21.13 36.52
C LEU A 553 -20.40 22.11 36.16
N GLY A 554 -21.32 22.39 37.09
CA GLY A 554 -22.41 23.35 36.89
C GLY A 554 -21.95 24.78 36.59
N MET A 555 -20.85 25.26 37.20
CA MET A 555 -20.28 26.58 36.89
C MET A 555 -19.49 26.62 35.58
N LEU A 556 -18.94 25.48 35.14
CA LEU A 556 -18.27 25.34 33.85
C LEU A 556 -19.24 25.07 32.69
N MET A 557 -20.51 24.75 32.96
CA MET A 557 -21.51 24.47 31.92
C MET A 557 -21.62 25.55 30.83
N PRO A 558 -21.53 26.86 31.09
CA PRO A 558 -21.54 27.86 30.01
C PRO A 558 -20.31 27.76 29.11
N LEU A 559 -19.14 27.42 29.66
CA LEU A 559 -17.89 27.23 28.92
C LEU A 559 -17.88 25.88 28.17
N LEU A 560 -18.38 24.82 28.81
CA LEU A 560 -18.64 23.51 28.20
C LEU A 560 -19.75 23.55 27.15
N GLN A 561 -20.74 24.44 27.28
CA GLN A 561 -21.77 24.68 26.26
C GLN A 561 -21.26 25.57 25.15
N ALA A 562 -20.29 26.47 25.40
CA ALA A 562 -19.61 27.24 24.36
C ALA A 562 -18.68 26.34 23.53
N GLY A 563 -17.84 25.52 24.18
CA GLY A 563 -17.07 24.46 23.52
C GLY A 563 -17.97 23.38 22.92
N GLY A 564 -19.03 23.00 23.62
CA GLY A 564 -20.04 22.03 23.20
C GLY A 564 -20.94 22.53 22.06
N LYS A 565 -21.09 23.84 21.85
CA LYS A 565 -21.71 24.40 20.63
C LYS A 565 -20.77 24.33 19.44
N LEU A 566 -19.45 24.40 19.67
CA LEU A 566 -18.42 24.11 18.68
C LEU A 566 -18.43 22.61 18.30
N PHE A 567 -18.47 21.72 19.31
CA PHE A 567 -18.54 20.26 19.14
C PHE A 567 -19.91 19.73 18.66
N ARG A 568 -21.04 20.36 19.00
CA ARG A 568 -22.37 19.96 18.47
C ARG A 568 -22.53 20.36 17.01
N LYS A 569 -21.99 21.51 16.59
CA LYS A 569 -22.00 21.90 15.18
C LYS A 569 -21.07 21.03 14.32
N SER A 570 -19.96 20.55 14.85
CA SER A 570 -19.06 19.62 14.15
C SER A 570 -19.55 18.16 14.23
N GLY A 571 -20.06 17.71 15.38
CA GLY A 571 -20.52 16.33 15.62
C GLY A 571 -21.86 15.97 14.97
N GLN A 572 -22.87 16.87 14.99
CA GLN A 572 -24.15 16.62 14.28
C GLN A 572 -24.00 16.66 12.75
N LYS A 573 -22.95 17.31 12.23
CA LYS A 573 -22.62 17.31 10.79
C LYS A 573 -21.72 16.14 10.36
N ALA A 574 -21.13 15.41 11.33
CA ALA A 574 -20.31 14.23 11.11
C ALA A 574 -21.10 12.90 11.20
N GLY A 575 -22.45 12.95 11.23
CA GLY A 575 -23.30 11.76 11.27
C GLY A 575 -23.30 11.01 12.61
N LEU A 576 -22.68 11.57 13.66
CA LEU A 576 -22.77 11.00 15.00
C LEU A 576 -24.18 11.25 15.55
N GLY A 577 -24.90 10.16 15.85
CA GLY A 577 -26.18 10.22 16.55
C GLY A 577 -26.06 11.08 17.82
N PRO A 578 -27.13 11.79 18.22
CA PRO A 578 -27.05 12.68 19.36
C PRO A 578 -26.58 11.88 20.57
N VAL A 579 -25.48 12.31 21.20
CA VAL A 579 -25.14 11.85 22.54
C VAL A 579 -26.21 12.41 23.48
N THR A 580 -27.34 11.71 23.55
CA THR A 580 -28.37 11.87 24.59
C THR A 580 -27.82 11.29 25.88
N GLY A 581 -26.87 12.01 26.47
CA GLY A 581 -26.21 11.59 27.71
C GLY A 581 -25.75 12.73 28.61
N MET A 582 -26.07 13.98 28.30
CA MET A 582 -25.55 15.13 29.07
C MET A 582 -26.63 16.11 29.59
N GLY A 583 -27.91 15.74 29.53
CA GLY A 583 -29.01 16.64 29.91
C GLY A 583 -30.18 16.02 30.68
N GLY A 584 -30.06 14.78 31.17
CA GLY A 584 -31.21 14.01 31.67
C GLY A 584 -31.04 13.32 33.02
N TYR A 585 -30.12 13.76 33.89
CA TYR A 585 -29.96 13.16 35.23
C TYR A 585 -29.89 14.21 36.33
N VAL A 586 -30.95 15.00 36.48
CA VAL A 586 -31.26 15.69 37.75
C VAL A 586 -32.78 15.74 37.93
N ALA A 587 -33.41 14.60 38.21
CA ALA A 587 -34.63 14.52 39.00
C ALA A 587 -35.11 13.07 39.15
N GLY A 588 -35.05 12.55 40.38
CA GLY A 588 -35.99 11.56 40.88
C GLY A 588 -35.64 10.07 40.75
N GLY A 589 -35.46 9.42 41.91
CA GLY A 589 -36.15 8.16 42.20
C GLY A 589 -35.45 6.84 41.87
N LYS A 590 -34.98 6.18 42.93
CA LYS A 590 -34.95 4.73 43.23
C LYS A 590 -35.23 3.69 42.11
N GLU A 591 -34.33 2.67 42.12
CA GLU A 591 -34.45 1.27 41.64
C GLU A 591 -33.96 0.89 40.21
N LEU A 592 -32.72 0.33 40.21
CA LEU A 592 -32.22 -0.92 39.59
C LEU A 592 -32.23 -1.08 38.03
N PRO A 593 -31.36 -1.93 37.40
CA PRO A 593 -30.64 -3.09 37.95
C PRO A 593 -29.11 -3.14 37.72
N VAL A 594 -28.52 -4.04 38.51
CA VAL A 594 -27.12 -4.48 38.57
C VAL A 594 -26.78 -5.36 37.37
N GLU A 595 -25.81 -4.97 36.54
CA GLU A 595 -25.02 -5.90 35.70
C GLU A 595 -23.82 -5.19 35.03
N VAL A 596 -22.83 -4.72 35.81
CA VAL A 596 -21.40 -4.74 35.40
C VAL A 596 -20.57 -4.81 36.69
N MET A 597 -20.65 -5.97 37.34
CA MET A 597 -19.74 -6.36 38.42
C MET A 597 -18.97 -7.57 37.90
N THR A 598 -17.66 -7.60 38.16
CA THR A 598 -16.64 -8.58 37.71
C THR A 598 -15.99 -8.33 36.34
N LEU A 599 -14.79 -7.73 36.34
CA LEU A 599 -13.55 -8.50 36.44
C LEU A 599 -12.38 -7.58 36.83
N LEU A 600 -11.94 -7.72 38.08
CA LEU A 600 -10.62 -7.30 38.55
C LEU A 600 -9.59 -8.28 37.99
N GLY A 601 -8.53 -7.76 37.38
CA GLY A 601 -7.37 -8.53 36.94
C GLY A 601 -6.13 -7.65 36.89
N ASN A 602 -5.35 -7.69 37.97
CA ASN A 602 -4.03 -7.09 38.14
C ASN A 602 -3.04 -7.51 37.04
N ALA A 603 -2.30 -6.53 36.49
CA ALA A 603 -0.88 -6.55 36.06
C ALA A 603 -0.67 -5.34 35.13
N GLY A 604 0.34 -4.49 35.21
CA GLY A 604 1.50 -4.32 36.07
C GLY A 604 2.29 -3.16 35.46
N PHE A 605 2.65 -2.15 36.25
CA PHE A 605 3.67 -1.17 35.85
C PHE A 605 4.86 -1.41 36.77
N SER A 606 5.72 -2.34 36.35
CA SER A 606 6.99 -2.64 36.98
C SER A 606 8.08 -2.46 35.92
N GLN A 607 9.18 -1.83 36.33
CA GLN A 607 10.39 -1.47 35.59
C GLN A 607 10.33 -0.18 34.74
N SER A 608 10.74 0.93 35.35
CA SER A 608 12.01 1.58 34.94
C SER A 608 12.48 2.55 36.02
N GLY A 609 13.79 2.55 36.31
CA GLY A 609 14.46 3.61 37.05
C GLY A 609 14.96 3.27 38.45
N ASP A 610 15.69 2.17 38.59
CA ASP A 610 16.56 1.95 39.73
C ASP A 610 17.81 2.83 39.56
N HIS A 611 17.96 3.92 40.34
CA HIS A 611 19.23 4.53 40.74
C HIS A 611 19.04 5.74 41.67
N ARG A 612 19.60 5.61 42.90
CA ARG A 612 19.91 6.64 43.92
C ARG A 612 18.70 7.28 44.64
N SER A 613 18.68 7.44 45.96
CA SER A 613 19.65 7.14 47.02
C SER A 613 18.89 7.06 48.35
N GLY A 614 19.29 6.11 49.19
CA GLY A 614 18.77 5.94 50.53
C GLY A 614 18.92 7.20 51.40
N GLN A 615 18.06 7.23 52.43
CA GLN A 615 17.89 8.23 53.51
C GLN A 615 16.66 9.15 53.44
N GLY A 616 15.95 9.28 52.31
CA GLY A 616 14.62 9.94 52.27
C GLY A 616 13.42 9.00 52.49
N VAL A 617 13.61 7.70 52.23
CA VAL A 617 12.53 6.68 52.21
C VAL A 617 11.97 6.40 53.61
N SER A 618 12.79 6.46 54.65
CA SER A 618 12.37 6.18 56.04
C SER A 618 11.55 7.29 56.69
N GLN A 619 11.58 8.52 56.15
CA GLN A 619 10.78 9.65 56.63
C GLN A 619 9.49 9.81 55.83
N SER A 620 9.51 9.48 54.53
CA SER A 620 8.29 9.40 53.71
C SER A 620 7.36 8.26 54.17
N GLY A 621 7.91 7.12 54.60
CA GLY A 621 7.13 5.99 55.11
C GLY A 621 6.34 6.31 56.39
N LYS A 622 6.87 7.21 57.24
CA LYS A 622 6.21 7.65 58.48
C LYS A 622 5.15 8.74 58.25
N ALA A 623 5.37 9.62 57.26
CA ALA A 623 4.37 10.61 56.85
C ALA A 623 3.23 9.97 56.04
N ALA A 624 3.55 8.98 55.19
CA ALA A 624 2.57 8.18 54.46
C ALA A 624 1.77 7.25 55.39
N SER A 625 2.39 6.66 56.42
CA SER A 625 1.66 5.87 57.42
C SER A 625 0.71 6.73 58.26
N LEU A 626 1.10 7.96 58.60
CA LEU A 626 0.25 8.90 59.33
C LEU A 626 -0.89 9.44 58.46
N ALA A 627 -0.61 9.79 57.19
CA ALA A 627 -1.65 10.17 56.23
C ALA A 627 -2.61 9.02 55.91
N GLY A 628 -2.11 7.77 55.85
CA GLY A 628 -2.93 6.57 55.71
C GLY A 628 -3.79 6.26 56.93
N GLN A 629 -3.28 6.50 58.14
CA GLN A 629 -4.04 6.36 59.39
C GLN A 629 -5.07 7.47 59.61
N ILE A 630 -4.82 8.70 59.12
CA ILE A 630 -5.79 9.80 59.15
C ILE A 630 -6.85 9.63 58.04
N GLY A 631 -6.44 9.14 56.86
CA GLY A 631 -7.32 8.85 55.74
C GLY A 631 -8.28 7.67 55.98
N SER A 632 -7.92 6.70 56.83
CA SER A 632 -8.83 5.62 57.23
C SER A 632 -9.82 6.03 58.32
N LEU A 633 -9.54 7.10 59.07
CA LEU A 633 -10.41 7.63 60.13
C LEU A 633 -11.44 8.65 59.61
N LEU A 634 -11.16 9.29 58.48
CA LEU A 634 -11.98 10.34 57.89
C LEU A 634 -12.34 9.92 56.47
N GLY A 635 -13.54 9.36 56.29
CA GLY A 635 -14.11 9.05 54.97
C GLY A 635 -14.26 10.33 54.14
N GLY A 636 -13.21 10.70 53.41
CA GLY A 636 -13.16 11.88 52.56
C GLY A 636 -12.23 11.66 51.38
N SER A 637 -12.78 11.76 50.18
CA SER A 637 -12.04 11.72 48.92
C SER A 637 -11.29 13.05 48.72
N GLY A 638 -9.97 12.97 48.49
CA GLY A 638 -9.08 14.05 48.07
C GLY A 638 -8.09 14.53 49.13
N VAL A 639 -6.81 14.32 48.86
CA VAL A 639 -5.69 14.76 49.71
C VAL A 639 -4.74 15.60 48.87
N LEU A 640 -4.46 16.84 49.30
CA LEU A 640 -3.36 17.65 48.76
C LEU A 640 -2.14 17.49 49.68
N ASN A 641 -1.15 16.73 49.23
CA ASN A 641 0.14 16.66 49.89
C ASN A 641 1.14 17.58 49.17
N SER A 642 1.66 18.58 49.90
CA SER A 642 2.76 19.43 49.43
C SER A 642 3.96 19.20 50.33
N VAL A 643 5.01 18.58 49.78
CA VAL A 643 6.29 18.36 50.46
C VAL A 643 7.29 19.35 49.88
N VAL A 644 7.97 20.11 50.74
CA VAL A 644 8.98 21.08 50.32
C VAL A 644 10.31 20.70 50.98
N GLU A 645 11.28 20.30 50.17
CA GLU A 645 12.55 19.74 50.67
C GLU A 645 13.50 20.77 51.27
N ARG A 646 13.50 22.01 50.74
CA ARG A 646 14.43 23.06 51.17
C ARG A 646 13.75 24.25 51.81
N PHE A 647 12.87 24.92 51.08
CA PHE A 647 12.35 26.22 51.51
C PHE A 647 11.01 26.56 50.86
N ARG A 648 10.07 27.07 51.66
CA ARG A 648 8.78 27.61 51.22
C ARG A 648 8.61 29.02 51.79
N THR A 649 8.27 29.99 50.94
CA THR A 649 7.83 31.32 51.36
C THR A 649 6.45 31.60 50.78
N ASP A 650 5.50 31.98 51.64
CA ASP A 650 4.19 32.50 51.24
C ASP A 650 4.18 34.01 51.52
N THR A 651 4.20 34.86 50.50
CA THR A 651 4.00 36.32 50.64
C THR A 651 2.56 36.68 50.30
N ILE A 652 1.85 37.32 51.24
CA ILE A 652 0.44 37.70 51.07
C ILE A 652 0.33 39.22 51.00
N GLY A 653 -0.25 39.74 49.91
CA GLY A 653 -0.32 41.18 49.66
C GLY A 653 -1.36 41.95 50.48
N LEU A 654 -2.55 41.38 50.71
CA LEU A 654 -3.66 42.06 51.40
C LEU A 654 -4.16 41.29 52.62
N ALA A 655 -4.68 40.08 52.41
CA ALA A 655 -5.24 39.26 53.48
C ALA A 655 -5.07 37.76 53.19
N ARG A 656 -4.79 36.97 54.23
CA ARG A 656 -4.85 35.51 54.23
C ARG A 656 -5.90 35.10 55.25
N THR A 657 -6.92 34.38 54.80
CA THR A 657 -7.87 33.70 55.68
C THR A 657 -7.62 32.20 55.57
N GLU A 658 -7.45 31.53 56.71
CA GLU A 658 -7.30 30.08 56.78
C GLU A 658 -8.41 29.54 57.68
N GLN A 659 -9.28 28.69 57.12
CA GLN A 659 -10.35 28.02 57.84
C GLN A 659 -10.10 26.51 57.82
N ILE A 660 -10.21 25.87 58.98
CA ILE A 660 -9.87 24.46 59.17
C ILE A 660 -11.06 23.78 59.81
N GLY A 661 -11.55 22.72 59.17
CA GLY A 661 -12.81 22.08 59.55
C GLY A 661 -12.73 21.15 60.76
N LEU A 662 -11.64 20.39 60.90
CA LEU A 662 -11.50 19.39 61.96
C LEU A 662 -10.30 19.67 62.87
N ALA A 663 -9.08 19.57 62.35
CA ALA A 663 -7.86 19.69 63.14
C ALA A 663 -6.75 20.41 62.37
N LYS A 664 -6.08 21.35 63.04
CA LYS A 664 -4.81 21.92 62.59
C LYS A 664 -3.70 21.42 63.49
N ASN A 665 -2.73 20.72 62.93
CA ASN A 665 -1.49 20.41 63.65
C ASN A 665 -0.33 21.16 62.99
N THR A 666 0.44 21.92 63.77
CA THR A 666 1.61 22.66 63.31
C THR A 666 2.80 22.24 64.15
N VAL A 667 3.73 21.48 63.56
CA VAL A 667 4.97 21.03 64.22
C VAL A 667 6.14 21.76 63.59
N VAL A 668 6.94 22.44 64.40
CA VAL A 668 8.12 23.21 63.95
C VAL A 668 9.37 22.66 64.62
N GLY A 669 10.37 22.27 63.84
CA GLY A 669 11.55 21.55 64.34
C GLY A 669 12.60 22.41 65.06
N ASN A 670 12.61 23.74 64.84
CA ASN A 670 13.61 24.62 65.45
C ASN A 670 12.99 25.91 66.01
N ILE A 671 12.61 26.86 65.14
CA ILE A 671 12.09 28.17 65.56
C ILE A 671 10.79 28.47 64.82
N MET A 672 9.73 28.76 65.58
CA MET A 672 8.50 29.38 65.08
C MET A 672 8.45 30.82 65.56
N THR A 673 8.51 31.79 64.65
CA THR A 673 8.33 33.22 64.99
C THR A 673 7.01 33.72 64.41
N THR A 674 6.15 34.27 65.26
CA THR A 674 4.94 34.96 64.84
C THR A 674 5.06 36.43 65.21
N SER A 675 5.09 37.32 64.21
CA SER A 675 5.12 38.76 64.41
C SER A 675 3.82 39.36 63.87
N VAL A 676 3.12 40.15 64.71
CA VAL A 676 1.83 40.75 64.38
C VAL A 676 1.91 42.26 64.62
N GLY A 677 1.70 43.07 63.57
CA GLY A 677 1.96 44.51 63.63
C GLY A 677 0.94 45.34 64.43
N LYS A 678 -0.28 44.83 64.66
CA LYS A 678 -1.33 45.56 65.40
C LYS A 678 -1.99 44.72 66.49
N THR A 679 -2.70 43.65 66.12
CA THR A 679 -3.53 42.90 67.06
C THR A 679 -3.48 41.41 66.76
N MET A 680 -3.09 40.63 67.76
CA MET A 680 -3.25 39.17 67.76
C MET A 680 -4.36 38.82 68.75
N LYS A 681 -5.40 38.12 68.28
CA LYS A 681 -6.47 37.57 69.14
C LYS A 681 -6.45 36.05 69.02
N VAL A 682 -6.24 35.39 70.15
CA VAL A 682 -6.37 33.93 70.26
C VAL A 682 -7.60 33.68 71.14
N LYS A 683 -8.59 32.96 70.61
CA LYS A 683 -9.78 32.55 71.35
C LYS A 683 -9.86 31.03 71.28
N VAL A 684 -9.90 30.39 72.44
CA VAL A 684 -9.97 28.94 72.56
C VAL A 684 -11.27 28.60 73.30
N GLY A 685 -11.96 27.55 72.83
CA GLY A 685 -13.29 27.19 73.33
C GLY A 685 -13.26 26.38 74.63
N GLU A 686 -12.29 25.47 74.74
CA GLU A 686 -12.12 24.55 75.87
C GLU A 686 -10.76 24.80 76.54
N ASP A 687 -9.72 24.08 76.12
CA ASP A 687 -8.41 24.10 76.76
C ASP A 687 -7.35 24.86 75.96
N TYR A 688 -6.67 25.81 76.61
CA TYR A 688 -5.45 26.43 76.10
C TYR A 688 -4.26 26.02 76.99
N ASP A 689 -3.46 25.07 76.50
CA ASP A 689 -2.26 24.59 77.17
C ASP A 689 -1.00 25.24 76.55
N LEU A 690 -0.11 25.74 77.41
CA LEU A 690 1.17 26.32 77.03
C LEU A 690 2.28 25.73 77.90
N GLU A 691 2.95 24.71 77.38
CA GLU A 691 4.10 24.10 78.02
C GLU A 691 5.42 24.68 77.46
N THR A 692 6.33 25.10 78.33
CA THR A 692 7.69 25.51 77.94
C THR A 692 8.73 24.94 78.90
N LYS A 693 9.87 24.47 78.36
CA LYS A 693 10.90 23.80 79.17
C LYS A 693 11.94 24.74 79.80
N LYS A 694 12.10 25.96 79.29
CA LYS A 694 13.15 26.90 79.74
C LYS A 694 12.57 28.16 80.36
N SER A 695 11.86 28.97 79.57
CA SER A 695 11.33 30.24 80.05
C SER A 695 10.19 30.76 79.17
N ILE A 696 9.31 31.52 79.79
CA ILE A 696 8.28 32.34 79.13
C ILE A 696 8.60 33.81 79.48
N PHE A 697 8.63 34.67 78.46
CA PHE A 697 8.80 36.11 78.64
C PHE A 697 7.55 36.84 78.16
N SER A 698 6.77 37.36 79.10
CA SER A 698 5.64 38.25 78.81
C SER A 698 6.04 39.68 79.16
N ARG A 699 6.32 40.51 78.15
CA ARG A 699 6.64 41.94 78.31
C ARG A 699 5.49 42.76 77.76
N THR A 700 4.76 43.44 78.64
CA THR A 700 3.61 44.26 78.26
C THR A 700 3.48 45.43 79.24
N VAL A 701 2.90 46.54 78.79
CA VAL A 701 2.55 47.68 79.64
C VAL A 701 1.45 47.30 80.65
N LYS A 702 0.54 46.40 80.25
CA LYS A 702 -0.53 45.87 81.11
C LYS A 702 -0.69 44.37 80.85
N HIS A 703 -0.49 43.56 81.88
CA HIS A 703 -0.81 42.13 81.85
C HIS A 703 -2.04 41.90 82.73
N THR A 704 -3.15 41.47 82.15
CA THR A 704 -4.38 41.17 82.88
C THR A 704 -4.66 39.70 82.74
N LEU A 705 -4.53 38.97 83.85
CA LEU A 705 -4.90 37.58 83.97
C LEU A 705 -6.16 37.53 84.84
N HIS A 706 -7.17 36.79 84.38
CA HIS A 706 -8.42 36.64 85.09
C HIS A 706 -8.86 35.18 85.00
N ALA A 707 -9.08 34.56 86.15
CA ALA A 707 -9.71 33.26 86.26
C ALA A 707 -10.99 33.42 87.07
N LYS A 708 -12.06 32.70 86.69
CA LYS A 708 -13.36 32.81 87.36
C LYS A 708 -13.39 32.09 88.70
N GLU A 709 -12.76 30.92 88.78
CA GLU A 709 -12.82 30.07 89.96
C GLU A 709 -11.54 30.17 90.78
N LYS A 710 -10.39 29.93 90.13
CA LYS A 710 -9.12 29.77 90.81
C LYS A 710 -7.96 30.17 89.91
N PHE A 711 -7.07 31.00 90.44
CA PHE A 711 -5.83 31.40 89.79
C PHE A 711 -4.65 30.94 90.63
N ILE A 712 -3.71 30.20 90.04
CA ILE A 712 -2.60 29.57 90.75
C ILE A 712 -1.29 29.99 90.11
N ILE A 713 -0.37 30.53 90.91
CA ILE A 713 1.03 30.72 90.55
C ILE A 713 1.85 29.81 91.46
N GLY A 714 2.36 28.70 90.93
CA GLY A 714 3.14 27.72 91.69
C GLY A 714 4.61 27.67 91.25
N GLY A 715 5.51 27.53 92.22
CA GLY A 715 6.92 27.25 91.99
C GLY A 715 7.55 26.44 93.13
N PRO A 716 8.82 26.01 93.01
CA PRO A 716 9.47 25.13 93.99
C PRO A 716 9.49 25.70 95.43
N GLY A 717 9.48 27.03 95.57
CA GLY A 717 9.52 27.74 96.85
C GLY A 717 8.16 28.03 97.49
N GLY A 718 7.04 27.78 96.79
CA GLY A 718 5.70 28.08 97.29
C GLY A 718 4.66 28.31 96.18
N THR A 719 3.41 28.50 96.58
CA THR A 719 2.26 28.70 95.68
C THR A 719 1.42 29.88 96.14
N ILE A 720 1.03 30.75 95.21
CA ILE A 720 0.03 31.80 95.41
C ILE A 720 -1.26 31.30 94.76
N ILE A 721 -2.33 31.22 95.54
CA ILE A 721 -3.66 30.83 95.09
C ILE A 721 -4.59 32.02 95.31
N ILE A 722 -5.30 32.44 94.27
CA ILE A 722 -6.34 33.46 94.34
C ILE A 722 -7.65 32.77 93.95
N ASP A 723 -8.61 32.71 94.86
CA ASP A 723 -9.93 32.13 94.64
C ASP A 723 -11.01 32.94 95.36
N SER A 724 -12.24 32.44 95.41
CA SER A 724 -13.37 33.11 96.07
C SER A 724 -13.18 33.35 97.57
N SER A 725 -12.21 32.69 98.21
CA SER A 725 -11.89 32.87 99.64
C SER A 725 -10.80 33.92 99.90
N GLY A 726 -10.13 34.42 98.85
CA GLY A 726 -9.10 35.46 98.93
C GLY A 726 -7.76 35.04 98.33
N VAL A 727 -6.67 35.70 98.77
CA VAL A 727 -5.29 35.43 98.33
C VAL A 727 -4.58 34.56 99.37
N THR A 728 -4.38 33.29 99.07
CA THR A 728 -3.64 32.34 99.92
C THR A 728 -2.21 32.19 99.41
N ILE A 729 -1.23 32.50 100.25
CA ILE A 729 0.20 32.28 99.95
C ILE A 729 0.72 31.11 100.78
N LYS A 730 1.05 30.00 100.12
CA LYS A 730 1.65 28.81 100.74
C LYS A 730 3.13 28.78 100.44
N ALA A 731 3.99 29.18 101.39
CA ALA A 731 5.44 29.14 101.24
C ALA A 731 6.11 28.69 102.55
N ARG A 732 7.25 27.99 102.48
CA ARG A 732 8.03 27.65 103.68
C ARG A 732 8.64 28.88 104.35
N HIS A 733 8.96 29.91 103.56
CA HIS A 733 9.42 31.20 104.02
C HIS A 733 8.78 32.31 103.16
N LEU A 734 7.98 33.17 103.79
CA LEU A 734 7.41 34.35 103.16
C LEU A 734 8.20 35.59 103.61
N LYS A 735 8.87 36.25 102.66
CA LYS A 735 9.71 37.43 102.94
C LYS A 735 9.21 38.61 102.10
N ILE A 736 8.49 39.52 102.74
CA ILE A 736 7.98 40.74 102.10
C ILE A 736 8.97 41.86 102.38
N LYS A 737 9.60 42.41 101.34
CA LYS A 737 10.46 43.60 101.45
C LYS A 737 9.70 44.79 100.89
N SER A 738 9.11 45.59 101.77
CA SER A 738 8.47 46.87 101.43
C SER A 738 8.84 47.89 102.51
N PRO A 739 9.12 49.16 102.15
CA PRO A 739 9.38 50.22 103.13
C PRO A 739 8.14 50.56 103.99
N ASN A 740 6.94 50.16 103.54
CA ASN A 740 5.72 50.09 104.36
C ASN A 740 4.86 48.92 103.85
N VAL A 741 4.50 48.00 104.74
CA VAL A 741 3.45 47.00 104.49
C VAL A 741 2.27 47.43 105.35
N ASP A 742 1.19 47.85 104.69
CA ASP A 742 0.00 48.35 105.35
C ASP A 742 -1.01 47.20 105.55
N PHE A 743 -1.38 46.95 106.81
CA PHE A 743 -2.39 45.95 107.21
C PHE A 743 -3.66 46.63 107.75
N SER A 744 -3.89 47.91 107.43
CA SER A 744 -4.93 48.81 108.01
C SER A 744 -6.39 48.42 107.79
N SER A 745 -6.68 47.26 107.19
CA SER A 745 -8.05 46.74 107.08
C SER A 745 -8.10 45.24 107.38
N GLY A 746 -8.26 44.92 108.66
CA GLY A 746 -8.45 43.58 109.23
C GLY A 746 -9.23 43.68 110.54
N ASN A 747 -9.81 42.57 111.01
CA ASN A 747 -10.70 42.55 112.18
C ASN A 747 -10.04 43.25 113.39
N PRO A 748 -10.68 44.27 114.02
CA PRO A 748 -10.09 45.12 115.05
C PRO A 748 -9.31 44.38 116.15
N ASP A 749 -9.76 43.19 116.54
CA ASP A 749 -9.11 42.40 117.60
C ASP A 749 -7.69 41.89 117.25
N GLN A 750 -7.30 41.91 115.97
CA GLN A 750 -5.97 41.43 115.52
C GLN A 750 -4.95 42.55 115.28
N VAL A 751 -5.39 43.82 115.16
CA VAL A 751 -4.52 44.97 114.91
C VAL A 751 -3.85 45.47 116.21
N ASP A 752 -4.53 45.33 117.35
CA ASP A 752 -3.98 45.71 118.66
C ASP A 752 -2.94 44.70 119.19
N ALA A 753 -2.99 43.44 118.74
CA ALA A 753 -2.03 42.40 119.14
C ALA A 753 -0.65 42.53 118.46
N LEU A 754 -0.53 43.31 117.39
CA LEU A 754 0.69 43.43 116.58
C LEU A 754 1.60 44.62 116.96
N ASN A 755 1.13 45.55 117.80
CA ASN A 755 1.86 46.78 118.18
C ASN A 755 2.27 46.85 119.67
N SER A 756 2.35 45.72 120.38
CA SER A 756 2.78 45.69 121.80
C SER A 756 4.16 45.04 121.97
N ASP A 757 5.07 45.68 122.72
CA ASP A 757 6.43 45.24 123.06
C ASP A 757 6.48 44.07 124.09
N LYS A 758 5.57 43.09 123.95
CA LYS A 758 5.58 41.86 124.76
C LYS A 758 6.12 40.69 123.96
N ALA A 759 7.07 39.94 124.55
CA ALA A 759 7.51 38.67 124.00
C ALA A 759 6.32 37.69 123.91
N PHE A 760 6.18 37.02 122.77
CA PHE A 760 5.24 35.91 122.57
C PHE A 760 5.65 34.72 123.45
N VAL A 761 5.24 34.68 124.72
CA VAL A 761 5.22 33.44 125.51
C VAL A 761 4.09 33.47 126.53
N GLN A 762 3.17 32.50 126.43
CA GLN A 762 2.53 31.91 127.59
C GLN A 762 2.66 30.38 127.51
N GLU A 763 3.19 29.81 128.58
CA GLU A 763 3.55 28.41 128.78
C GLU A 763 2.33 27.46 128.94
N CYS A 764 2.57 26.19 128.62
CA CYS A 764 1.72 25.05 128.95
C CYS A 764 1.53 24.88 130.48
N LYS A 765 0.31 24.50 130.90
CA LYS A 765 0.07 23.73 132.14
C LYS A 765 -0.52 22.36 131.81
N ALA A 766 0.09 21.31 132.38
CA ALA A 766 -0.43 19.96 132.56
C ALA A 766 -1.79 19.98 133.30
N GLY A 767 -2.76 19.08 133.17
CA GLY A 767 -2.77 17.67 132.80
C GLY A 767 -3.60 16.92 133.86
N LYS A 768 -4.77 16.37 133.49
CA LYS A 768 -5.48 15.29 134.21
C LYS A 768 -6.23 14.44 133.18
N GLY A 769 -5.80 13.18 133.02
CA GLY A 769 -6.68 12.05 132.64
C GLY A 769 -7.69 11.80 133.77
N GLU A 770 -8.70 10.95 133.69
CA GLU A 770 -8.99 9.68 132.98
C GLU A 770 -10.55 9.62 132.84
N GLY A 771 -11.24 8.81 132.03
CA GLY A 771 -10.90 7.67 131.20
C GLY A 771 -12.18 7.00 130.67
N GLN A 772 -11.98 5.81 130.09
CA GLN A 772 -12.92 4.78 129.59
C GLN A 772 -13.20 4.70 128.07
N THR A 773 -12.75 3.56 127.55
CA THR A 773 -13.05 2.82 126.29
C THR A 773 -12.63 3.41 124.96
#